data_AF-A0A3R9XNU8-F1
#
_entry.id   AF-A0A3R9XNU8-F1
#
_cell.length_a   1.000
_cell.length_b   1.000
_cell.length_c   1.000
_cell.angle_alpha   90.00
_cell.angle_beta   90.00
_cell.angle_gamma   90.00
#
_symmetry.space_group_name_H-M   'P 1'
#
loop_
_entity.id
_entity.type
_entity.pdbx_description
1 polymer ?
#
loop_
_entity_poly.entity_id
_entity_poly.type
_entity_poly.pdbx_seq_one_letter_code
_entity_poly.pdbx_strand_id
1 'polypeptide(L)'
;MDDTIQELVATRRKALAGVDDGRRPWGLALSGGGIRSATFCLGLMKALAARRQLLKFDLISTVSGGGYIGATLGRLCTEAKSAEEVRDIERAMGDVDRARFGWWLRSNGRYLIPGGLRDTLFASALYLRNLLGTHIEIAIAAGLIGMVLAAVNLLLWDTVFRAVDLNSLPSDVLAGATDLASVHSARLLVQWSTQWPTLWFTLIGPFIASVVLACAYWSVRDKPSTSSMLVQVAMWCALGAGACWIGPRLVLHYSGPLWLAPAFVAFALCWVVALLWVLWRSNRRTPAQLRNELTEALAAVINSALLIVMLGLLDRSAWWLAAETQRERASYGAALLIVAAALRGVLPMLLSQKREAPGIGKTLMLTLASLFGLVLAFCLAAWWVGVVYSVALLPVFTPEGLDFSRGWVWLGTIAVIVGSYALVTGRNFGFLNVSSLHMFYKARIVRGYLGAANAKRLGASPTDAVSGLEPPRVPVGEVDARDDISQLRYAPHLHGGPVHLANVCINQTHDPKQRLFNRDRKSQPLTIGPLGWMQAGGANWAQAHGDGALTLGAWTAISGAAFAPGLGRLTKRGIAALSVFAGLRLGYWWNSAEAGIVQRGAAVHASPLLMKTRFMLLECFGAFPGSSSANWFLSDGGHFENTGAYALLRQQASLIVIADCGADPEYRFCDLEVLIRRARIDLNAEITFMKPRPGADWAHLGAFGSLNDLASSHSQACLALAQVRYASGATGQIVLVKPNVSATLPVDLVNFKASNPLFPQQPTTDQFFDEAQWESYFRLGAEIGSRLEGEMLDEVAMGAPGLFVPDDGQAQPPVRAADADRDDKDSAAAPTAGAMSRLQARVMRAGAMTASVGLGTAATFGVAAWQGIDSWRVQRAETQKAENSAFKDLTELWARLRAGTATNEAPALLAAELLRTGDLLCRDGSENFMAKFRLSVRIVDDAKQACVNEAAEQRTPACARLLDPGNGIDCLQPAQAPACAPRYWARDYSGQTGSKQNCSGTLPEPWPVVVWLRDRIAGPPGVQVAAAPPPVVQGAQPPYMPRSAQNGETPANGAPAAPAAVAPPPGVCNDTVVYIQTYGSALRDKARAWRGPWRALGASVPPMEDVLSTSRRAGRSPPTGHPEPSVIIRDETARACAQALVQTAASPTGQPWVIKLLPRSIRAAPGAIEVWLPRSKDASAG
;
A
#
# COMPACT_ATOMS: atom_id res chain seq x y z
N MET A 1 -30.44 -15.76 -28.72
CA MET A 1 -30.66 -15.89 -27.26
C MET A 1 -30.10 -17.23 -26.83
N ASP A 2 -29.67 -17.39 -25.58
CA ASP A 2 -29.23 -18.70 -25.09
C ASP A 2 -30.44 -19.59 -24.75
N ASP A 3 -30.36 -20.87 -25.11
CA ASP A 3 -31.47 -21.84 -24.94
C ASP A 3 -31.94 -21.93 -23.49
N THR A 4 -31.01 -21.84 -22.53
CA THR A 4 -31.32 -21.92 -21.08
C THR A 4 -32.22 -20.76 -20.66
N ILE A 5 -31.88 -19.54 -21.06
CA ILE A 5 -32.70 -18.37 -20.71
C ILE A 5 -34.01 -18.38 -21.48
N GLN A 6 -34.00 -18.87 -22.72
CA GLN A 6 -35.22 -19.00 -23.51
C GLN A 6 -36.22 -19.95 -22.84
N GLU A 7 -35.76 -21.07 -22.29
CA GLU A 7 -36.59 -22.00 -21.54
C GLU A 7 -37.18 -21.38 -20.25
N LEU A 8 -36.36 -20.64 -19.49
CA LEU A 8 -36.84 -19.93 -18.29
C LEU A 8 -37.91 -18.88 -18.63
N VAL A 9 -37.71 -18.14 -19.73
CA VAL A 9 -38.68 -17.13 -20.21
C VAL A 9 -39.96 -17.80 -20.74
N ALA A 10 -39.84 -18.89 -21.49
CA ALA A 10 -41.00 -19.64 -21.98
C ALA A 10 -41.82 -20.21 -20.83
N THR A 11 -41.17 -20.78 -19.82
CA THR A 11 -41.82 -21.29 -18.60
C THR A 11 -42.57 -20.18 -17.88
N ARG A 12 -41.92 -19.03 -17.70
CA ARG A 12 -42.55 -17.83 -17.11
C ARG A 12 -43.81 -17.41 -17.84
N ARG A 13 -43.73 -17.25 -19.17
CA ARG A 13 -44.84 -16.76 -20.00
C ARG A 13 -46.01 -17.73 -20.00
N LYS A 14 -45.75 -19.03 -20.12
CA LYS A 14 -46.77 -20.07 -19.98
C LYS A 14 -47.45 -20.02 -18.62
N ALA A 15 -46.71 -19.83 -17.53
CA ALA A 15 -47.30 -19.70 -16.20
C ALA A 15 -48.16 -18.43 -16.07
N LEU A 16 -47.70 -17.29 -16.60
CA LEU A 16 -48.38 -16.00 -16.44
C LEU A 16 -49.58 -15.79 -17.39
N ALA A 17 -49.46 -16.23 -18.64
CA ALA A 17 -50.39 -15.93 -19.73
C ALA A 17 -50.98 -17.18 -20.40
N GLY A 18 -50.59 -18.39 -19.98
CA GLY A 18 -51.03 -19.66 -20.58
C GLY A 18 -50.31 -20.05 -21.87
N VAL A 19 -49.56 -19.13 -22.48
CA VAL A 19 -48.87 -19.33 -23.76
C VAL A 19 -47.54 -18.56 -23.79
N ASP A 20 -46.58 -19.05 -24.58
CA ASP A 20 -45.39 -18.29 -24.97
C ASP A 20 -45.59 -17.77 -26.39
N ASP A 21 -45.55 -16.44 -26.55
CA ASP A 21 -45.72 -15.74 -27.83
C ASP A 21 -44.47 -15.82 -28.73
N GLY A 22 -43.38 -16.42 -28.23
CA GLY A 22 -42.13 -16.59 -28.97
C GLY A 22 -41.37 -15.29 -29.24
N ARG A 23 -41.83 -14.14 -28.72
CA ARG A 23 -41.16 -12.85 -28.96
C ARG A 23 -39.85 -12.78 -28.19
N ARG A 24 -38.87 -12.03 -28.72
CA ARG A 24 -37.62 -11.74 -27.99
C ARG A 24 -37.92 -11.01 -26.67
N PRO A 25 -37.21 -11.33 -25.58
CA PRO A 25 -37.56 -10.88 -24.24
C PRO A 25 -37.42 -9.38 -24.07
N TRP A 26 -38.26 -8.81 -23.21
CA TRP A 26 -38.06 -7.48 -22.65
C TRP A 26 -37.22 -7.56 -21.38
N GLY A 27 -36.32 -6.62 -21.20
CA GLY A 27 -35.39 -6.57 -20.08
C GLY A 27 -35.47 -5.27 -19.27
N LEU A 28 -35.43 -5.37 -17.95
CA LEU A 28 -35.26 -4.24 -17.05
C LEU A 28 -33.91 -4.35 -16.34
N ALA A 29 -33.02 -3.38 -16.54
CA ALA A 29 -31.71 -3.31 -15.91
C ALA A 29 -31.75 -2.33 -14.72
N LEU A 30 -31.45 -2.85 -13.53
CA LEU A 30 -31.35 -2.08 -12.29
C LEU A 30 -29.87 -1.97 -11.91
N SER A 31 -29.29 -0.80 -12.14
CA SER A 31 -27.86 -0.56 -11.98
C SER A 31 -27.39 -0.52 -10.52
N GLY A 32 -26.07 -0.45 -10.33
CA GLY A 32 -25.45 -0.27 -9.03
C GLY A 32 -25.48 1.15 -8.48
N GLY A 33 -25.10 1.28 -7.21
CA GLY A 33 -25.12 2.56 -6.48
C GLY A 33 -25.45 2.45 -5.00
N GLY A 34 -25.51 1.23 -4.46
CA GLY A 34 -25.90 0.93 -3.08
C GLY A 34 -27.33 1.37 -2.77
N ILE A 35 -27.58 1.82 -1.54
CA ILE A 35 -28.93 2.17 -1.09
C ILE A 35 -29.64 3.20 -1.98
N ARG A 36 -28.93 4.20 -2.52
CA ARG A 36 -29.48 5.17 -3.47
C ARG A 36 -30.17 4.49 -4.65
N SER A 37 -29.44 3.59 -5.30
CA SER A 37 -29.94 2.86 -6.47
C SER A 37 -31.10 1.97 -6.07
N ALA A 38 -30.99 1.25 -4.94
CA ALA A 38 -32.08 0.42 -4.43
C ALA A 38 -33.37 1.24 -4.27
N THR A 39 -33.30 2.37 -3.59
CA THR A 39 -34.46 3.23 -3.30
C THR A 39 -35.06 3.86 -4.57
N PHE A 40 -34.23 4.36 -5.49
CA PHE A 40 -34.71 4.88 -6.77
C PHE A 40 -35.37 3.77 -7.62
N CYS A 41 -34.73 2.60 -7.73
CA CYS A 41 -35.26 1.47 -8.49
C CYS A 41 -36.57 0.94 -7.92
N LEU A 42 -36.76 0.99 -6.59
CA LEU A 42 -38.04 0.67 -5.96
C LEU A 42 -39.15 1.64 -6.41
N GLY A 43 -38.86 2.94 -6.44
CA GLY A 43 -39.78 3.95 -6.98
C GLY A 43 -40.12 3.72 -8.45
N LEU A 44 -39.10 3.42 -9.27
CA LEU A 44 -39.29 3.11 -10.69
C LEU A 44 -40.19 1.87 -10.89
N MET A 45 -39.92 0.79 -10.15
CA MET A 45 -40.72 -0.44 -10.23
C MET A 45 -42.14 -0.23 -9.72
N LYS A 46 -42.35 0.61 -8.69
CA LYS A 46 -43.68 1.03 -8.26
C LYS A 46 -44.46 1.64 -9.40
N ALA A 47 -43.88 2.60 -10.12
CA ALA A 47 -44.57 3.27 -11.21
C ALA A 47 -44.92 2.31 -12.36
N LEU A 48 -43.98 1.43 -12.73
CA LEU A 48 -44.23 0.37 -13.71
C LEU A 48 -45.35 -0.58 -13.26
N ALA A 49 -45.35 -0.98 -11.99
CA ALA A 49 -46.33 -1.92 -11.44
C ALA A 49 -47.73 -1.30 -11.29
N ALA A 50 -47.82 -0.03 -10.87
CA ALA A 50 -49.08 0.72 -10.78
C ALA A 50 -49.80 0.80 -12.14
N ARG A 51 -49.04 0.78 -13.24
CA ARG A 51 -49.54 0.77 -14.62
C ARG A 51 -49.57 -0.64 -15.26
N ARG A 52 -49.37 -1.71 -14.47
CA ARG A 52 -49.31 -3.12 -14.92
C ARG A 52 -48.29 -3.40 -16.03
N GLN A 53 -47.17 -2.69 -16.01
CA GLN A 53 -46.08 -2.84 -16.96
C GLN A 53 -44.93 -3.71 -16.41
N LEU A 54 -44.83 -3.87 -15.08
CA LEU A 54 -43.70 -4.59 -14.48
C LEU A 54 -43.63 -6.04 -14.95
N LEU A 55 -44.78 -6.73 -15.05
CA LEU A 55 -44.84 -8.11 -15.54
C LEU A 55 -44.70 -8.26 -17.06
N LYS A 56 -44.64 -7.17 -17.84
CA LYS A 56 -44.28 -7.24 -19.27
C LYS A 56 -42.79 -7.55 -19.47
N PHE A 57 -41.94 -7.19 -18.50
CA PHE A 57 -40.51 -7.50 -18.54
C PHE A 57 -40.29 -8.98 -18.20
N ASP A 58 -39.68 -9.70 -19.14
CA ASP A 58 -39.37 -11.12 -18.98
C ASP A 58 -38.12 -11.33 -18.12
N LEU A 59 -37.15 -10.43 -18.28
CA LEU A 59 -35.86 -10.47 -17.60
C LEU A 59 -35.68 -9.22 -16.71
N ILE A 60 -35.22 -9.42 -15.48
CA ILE A 60 -34.69 -8.33 -14.65
C ILE A 60 -33.22 -8.62 -14.40
N SER A 61 -32.34 -7.70 -14.81
CA SER A 61 -30.90 -7.82 -14.60
C SER A 61 -30.42 -6.78 -13.60
N THR A 62 -29.65 -7.20 -12.61
CA THR A 62 -29.29 -6.32 -11.48
C THR A 62 -27.81 -6.32 -11.16
N VAL A 63 -27.34 -5.19 -10.62
CA VAL A 63 -25.99 -4.99 -10.10
C VAL A 63 -26.08 -4.24 -8.77
N SER A 64 -25.30 -4.65 -7.77
CA SER A 64 -25.09 -3.90 -6.53
C SER A 64 -26.41 -3.48 -5.86
N GLY A 65 -26.64 -2.19 -5.65
CA GLY A 65 -27.89 -1.65 -5.08
C GLY A 65 -29.17 -2.07 -5.81
N GLY A 66 -29.16 -2.16 -7.15
CA GLY A 66 -30.30 -2.69 -7.91
C GLY A 66 -30.59 -4.16 -7.57
N GLY A 67 -29.56 -4.91 -7.18
CA GLY A 67 -29.68 -6.29 -6.72
C GLY A 67 -30.43 -6.43 -5.40
N TYR A 68 -30.45 -5.40 -4.55
CA TYR A 68 -31.17 -5.45 -3.28
C TYR A 68 -32.68 -5.54 -3.49
N ILE A 69 -33.23 -4.67 -4.35
CA ILE A 69 -34.67 -4.68 -4.65
C ILE A 69 -35.01 -5.78 -5.66
N GLY A 70 -34.14 -6.07 -6.63
CA GLY A 70 -34.36 -7.21 -7.54
C GLY A 70 -34.47 -8.54 -6.79
N ALA A 71 -33.62 -8.75 -5.76
CA ALA A 71 -33.73 -9.91 -4.88
C ALA A 71 -35.00 -9.88 -4.02
N THR A 72 -35.45 -8.71 -3.58
CA THR A 72 -36.72 -8.56 -2.83
C THR A 72 -37.92 -8.97 -3.69
N LEU A 73 -38.05 -8.41 -4.90
CA LEU A 73 -39.10 -8.76 -5.86
C LEU A 73 -39.07 -10.25 -6.21
N GLY A 74 -37.89 -10.75 -6.59
CA GLY A 74 -37.77 -12.15 -6.97
C GLY A 74 -38.03 -13.10 -5.81
N ARG A 75 -37.73 -12.70 -4.56
CA ARG A 75 -38.07 -13.49 -3.39
C ARG A 75 -39.58 -13.50 -3.13
N LEU A 76 -40.26 -12.36 -3.25
CA LEU A 76 -41.73 -12.31 -3.20
C LEU A 76 -42.35 -13.26 -4.25
N CYS A 77 -41.87 -13.20 -5.50
CA CYS A 77 -42.37 -14.08 -6.57
C CYS A 77 -41.99 -15.56 -6.38
N THR A 78 -40.91 -15.88 -5.66
CA THR A 78 -40.53 -17.28 -5.37
C THR A 78 -41.46 -17.91 -4.33
N GLU A 79 -42.00 -17.13 -3.41
CA GLU A 79 -42.96 -17.60 -2.39
C GLU A 79 -44.41 -17.69 -2.92
N ALA A 80 -44.68 -17.09 -4.09
CA ALA A 80 -45.98 -17.17 -4.75
C ALA A 80 -46.29 -18.60 -5.21
N LYS A 81 -47.54 -19.01 -5.14
CA LYS A 81 -48.02 -20.35 -5.52
C LYS A 81 -48.79 -20.39 -6.83
N SER A 82 -49.16 -19.22 -7.36
CA SER A 82 -49.97 -19.09 -8.55
C SER A 82 -49.64 -17.80 -9.31
N ALA A 83 -50.05 -17.75 -10.58
CA ALA A 83 -49.93 -16.54 -11.38
C ALA A 83 -50.80 -15.39 -10.85
N GLU A 84 -51.89 -15.69 -10.16
CA GLU A 84 -52.73 -14.70 -9.50
C GLU A 84 -51.97 -14.04 -8.34
N GLU A 85 -51.31 -14.81 -7.48
CA GLU A 85 -50.48 -14.26 -6.41
C GLU A 85 -49.32 -13.40 -6.95
N VAL A 86 -48.75 -13.75 -8.12
CA VAL A 86 -47.74 -12.90 -8.78
C VAL A 86 -48.33 -11.57 -9.28
N ARG A 87 -49.56 -11.56 -9.80
CA ARG A 87 -50.27 -10.32 -10.15
C ARG A 87 -50.59 -9.51 -8.90
N ASP A 88 -50.85 -10.15 -7.77
CA ASP A 88 -51.09 -9.48 -6.49
C ASP A 88 -49.82 -8.82 -5.96
N ILE A 89 -48.67 -9.46 -6.15
CA ILE A 89 -47.36 -8.87 -5.88
C ILE A 89 -47.11 -7.64 -6.77
N GLU A 90 -47.47 -7.69 -8.06
CA GLU A 90 -47.41 -6.50 -8.93
C GLU A 90 -48.34 -5.38 -8.41
N ARG A 91 -49.59 -5.70 -8.05
CA ARG A 91 -50.51 -4.71 -7.45
C ARG A 91 -49.94 -4.09 -6.17
N ALA A 92 -49.41 -4.92 -5.27
CA ALA A 92 -48.78 -4.47 -4.03
C ALA A 92 -47.49 -3.67 -4.27
N MET A 93 -46.75 -3.93 -5.35
CA MET A 93 -45.61 -3.11 -5.77
C MET A 93 -46.06 -1.74 -6.29
N GLY A 94 -47.18 -1.66 -7.02
CA GLY A 94 -47.81 -0.40 -7.42
C GLY A 94 -48.24 0.45 -6.22
N ASP A 95 -48.76 -0.21 -5.19
CA ASP A 95 -49.18 0.38 -3.92
C ASP A 95 -48.16 0.19 -2.79
N VAL A 96 -46.86 0.15 -3.11
CA VAL A 96 -45.79 -0.17 -2.13
C VAL A 96 -45.79 0.75 -0.91
N ASP A 97 -46.32 1.97 -1.03
CA ASP A 97 -46.47 2.89 0.11
C ASP A 97 -47.35 2.33 1.23
N ARG A 98 -48.32 1.48 0.85
CA ARG A 98 -49.32 0.88 1.73
C ARG A 98 -49.00 -0.57 2.06
N ALA A 99 -48.15 -1.25 1.29
CA ALA A 99 -47.80 -2.64 1.52
C ALA A 99 -46.82 -2.80 2.70
N ARG A 100 -46.97 -3.89 3.48
CA ARG A 100 -46.09 -4.17 4.63
C ARG A 100 -44.62 -4.29 4.26
N PHE A 101 -44.29 -4.91 3.13
CA PHE A 101 -42.90 -5.00 2.67
C PHE A 101 -42.32 -3.60 2.34
N GLY A 102 -43.13 -2.70 1.78
CA GLY A 102 -42.71 -1.34 1.46
C GLY A 102 -42.48 -0.49 2.70
N TRP A 103 -43.37 -0.60 3.69
CA TRP A 103 -43.17 -0.02 5.01
C TRP A 103 -41.88 -0.52 5.67
N TRP A 104 -41.61 -1.83 5.62
CA TRP A 104 -40.37 -2.41 6.15
C TRP A 104 -39.13 -1.81 5.48
N LEU A 105 -39.10 -1.72 4.15
CA LEU A 105 -37.98 -1.14 3.40
C LEU A 105 -37.77 0.35 3.75
N ARG A 106 -38.86 1.11 3.89
CA ARG A 106 -38.83 2.53 4.28
C ARG A 106 -38.29 2.71 5.69
N SER A 107 -38.82 1.99 6.67
CA SER A 107 -38.40 2.07 8.08
C SER A 107 -36.98 1.54 8.33
N ASN A 108 -36.46 0.70 7.44
CA ASN A 108 -35.11 0.12 7.54
C ASN A 108 -34.13 0.73 6.54
N GLY A 109 -34.33 1.98 6.09
CA GLY A 109 -33.37 2.70 5.25
C GLY A 109 -31.95 2.76 5.85
N ARG A 110 -31.83 2.80 7.19
CA ARG A 110 -30.53 2.70 7.90
C ARG A 110 -30.12 1.24 8.18
N TYR A 111 -30.26 0.35 7.19
CA TYR A 111 -30.10 -1.10 7.36
C TYR A 111 -28.75 -1.55 7.93
N LEU A 112 -27.66 -0.77 7.75
CA LEU A 112 -26.33 -1.11 8.27
C LEU A 112 -26.21 -0.95 9.80
N ILE A 113 -26.77 0.14 10.35
CA ILE A 113 -26.70 0.51 11.78
C ILE A 113 -28.08 1.09 12.20
N PRO A 114 -29.12 0.24 12.30
CA PRO A 114 -30.49 0.71 12.56
C PRO A 114 -30.69 1.22 14.00
N GLY A 115 -30.02 0.64 15.00
CA GLY A 115 -30.16 0.94 16.42
C GLY A 115 -29.17 1.96 17.00
N GLY A 116 -28.53 2.78 16.15
CA GLY A 116 -27.59 3.82 16.59
C GLY A 116 -26.35 3.28 17.32
N LEU A 117 -26.00 3.87 18.47
CA LEU A 117 -24.74 3.59 19.20
C LEU A 117 -24.54 2.10 19.54
N ARG A 118 -25.60 1.38 19.92
CA ARG A 118 -25.52 -0.06 20.24
C ARG A 118 -25.05 -0.87 19.03
N ASP A 119 -25.63 -0.60 17.86
CA ASP A 119 -25.23 -1.27 16.61
C ASP A 119 -23.84 -0.83 16.15
N THR A 120 -23.46 0.43 16.40
CA THR A 120 -22.10 0.93 16.13
C THR A 120 -21.05 0.20 16.96
N LEU A 121 -21.31 -0.01 18.25
CA LEU A 121 -20.43 -0.78 19.14
C LEU A 121 -20.34 -2.25 18.70
N PHE A 122 -21.46 -2.87 18.35
CA PHE A 122 -21.49 -4.24 17.81
C PHE A 122 -20.68 -4.34 16.51
N ALA A 123 -20.87 -3.42 15.57
CA ALA A 123 -20.13 -3.36 14.31
C ALA A 123 -18.63 -3.13 14.54
N SER A 124 -18.27 -2.26 15.50
CA SER A 124 -16.88 -2.02 15.87
C SER A 124 -16.23 -3.25 16.50
N ALA A 125 -16.92 -3.95 17.40
CA ALA A 125 -16.41 -5.18 18.00
C ALA A 125 -16.19 -6.28 16.95
N LEU A 126 -17.16 -6.47 16.04
CA LEU A 126 -17.04 -7.42 14.94
C LEU A 126 -15.89 -7.07 13.99
N TYR A 127 -15.76 -5.79 13.65
CA TYR A 127 -14.68 -5.30 12.82
C TYR A 127 -13.31 -5.50 13.47
N LEU A 128 -13.14 -5.13 14.74
CA LEU A 128 -11.88 -5.33 15.50
C LEU A 128 -11.49 -6.81 15.60
N ARG A 129 -12.47 -7.70 15.83
CA ARG A 129 -12.25 -9.15 15.85
C ARG A 129 -11.75 -9.66 14.50
N ASN A 130 -12.42 -9.26 13.41
CA ASN A 130 -12.08 -9.71 12.05
C ASN A 130 -10.71 -9.15 11.60
N LEU A 131 -10.42 -7.92 11.99
CA LEU A 131 -9.14 -7.25 11.82
C LEU A 131 -8.01 -7.98 12.55
N LEU A 132 -8.22 -8.36 13.82
CA LEU A 132 -7.25 -9.14 14.59
C LEU A 132 -6.94 -10.47 13.88
N GLY A 133 -7.98 -11.21 13.46
CA GLY A 133 -7.82 -12.45 12.68
C GLY A 133 -7.01 -12.24 11.40
N THR A 134 -7.27 -11.15 10.66
CA THR A 134 -6.52 -10.77 9.46
C THR A 134 -5.03 -10.54 9.77
N HIS A 135 -4.71 -9.81 10.85
CA HIS A 135 -3.31 -9.53 11.22
C HIS A 135 -2.58 -10.76 11.75
N ILE A 136 -3.26 -11.66 12.46
CA ILE A 136 -2.71 -12.96 12.87
C ILE A 136 -2.31 -13.76 11.62
N GLU A 137 -3.16 -13.86 10.60
CA GLU A 137 -2.80 -14.59 9.38
C GLU A 137 -1.65 -13.95 8.61
N ILE A 138 -1.57 -12.61 8.57
CA ILE A 138 -0.43 -11.90 7.99
C ILE A 138 0.85 -12.20 8.79
N ALA A 139 0.77 -12.23 10.11
CA ALA A 139 1.89 -12.57 10.99
C ALA A 139 2.36 -14.01 10.75
N ILE A 140 1.43 -14.97 10.62
CA ILE A 140 1.74 -16.37 10.30
C ILE A 140 2.41 -16.46 8.92
N ALA A 141 1.89 -15.76 7.91
CA ALA A 141 2.47 -15.74 6.57
C ALA A 141 3.91 -15.16 6.58
N ALA A 142 4.12 -14.03 7.24
CA ALA A 142 5.44 -13.41 7.37
C ALA A 142 6.38 -14.27 8.22
N GLY A 143 5.86 -14.94 9.26
CA GLY A 143 6.61 -15.87 10.10
C GLY A 143 7.09 -17.10 9.32
N LEU A 144 6.24 -17.70 8.47
CA LEU A 144 6.63 -18.80 7.57
C LEU A 144 7.76 -18.38 6.62
N ILE A 145 7.66 -17.17 6.02
CA ILE A 145 8.73 -16.60 5.20
C ILE A 145 10.00 -16.42 6.04
N GLY A 146 9.88 -15.82 7.23
CA GLY A 146 11.00 -15.57 8.12
C GLY A 146 11.70 -16.85 8.59
N MET A 147 10.96 -17.94 8.82
CA MET A 147 11.55 -19.23 9.17
C MET A 147 12.36 -19.83 8.02
N VAL A 148 11.86 -19.74 6.78
CA VAL A 148 12.62 -20.17 5.59
C VAL A 148 13.91 -19.35 5.46
N LEU A 149 13.82 -18.03 5.62
CA LEU A 149 15.00 -17.16 5.57
C LEU A 149 15.99 -17.44 6.71
N ALA A 150 15.50 -17.67 7.93
CA ALA A 150 16.32 -18.05 9.08
C ALA A 150 17.00 -19.40 8.88
N ALA A 151 16.31 -20.39 8.33
CA ALA A 151 16.87 -21.71 8.00
C ALA A 151 17.99 -21.60 6.97
N VAL A 152 17.79 -20.80 5.90
CA VAL A 152 18.82 -20.54 4.89
C VAL A 152 20.04 -19.85 5.51
N ASN A 153 19.82 -18.87 6.39
CA ASN A 153 20.89 -18.25 7.16
C ASN A 153 21.63 -19.31 7.98
N LEU A 154 20.98 -20.01 8.92
CA LEU A 154 21.62 -21.00 9.78
C LEU A 154 22.36 -22.07 8.99
N LEU A 155 21.78 -22.61 7.92
CA LEU A 155 22.39 -23.66 7.10
C LEU A 155 23.69 -23.18 6.43
N LEU A 156 23.67 -22.04 5.74
CA LEU A 156 24.87 -21.55 5.06
C LEU A 156 25.97 -21.23 6.06
N TRP A 157 25.59 -20.70 7.20
CA TRP A 157 26.51 -20.11 8.14
C TRP A 157 27.12 -21.13 9.12
N ASP A 158 26.35 -22.14 9.53
CA ASP A 158 26.84 -23.33 10.24
C ASP A 158 27.77 -24.17 9.33
N THR A 159 27.43 -24.30 8.04
CA THR A 159 28.32 -25.01 7.10
C THR A 159 29.63 -24.28 6.88
N VAL A 160 29.63 -22.95 6.73
CA VAL A 160 30.86 -22.15 6.66
C VAL A 160 31.65 -22.24 7.98
N PHE A 161 30.99 -22.19 9.14
CA PHE A 161 31.64 -22.34 10.44
C PHE A 161 32.45 -23.64 10.56
N ARG A 162 31.85 -24.75 10.13
CA ARG A 162 32.47 -26.09 10.21
C ARG A 162 33.52 -26.34 9.13
N ALA A 163 33.40 -25.67 7.99
CA ALA A 163 34.31 -25.85 6.85
C ALA A 163 35.61 -25.02 6.97
N VAL A 164 35.55 -23.87 7.65
CA VAL A 164 36.70 -22.96 7.80
C VAL A 164 37.31 -23.15 9.20
N ASP A 165 38.24 -24.11 9.34
CA ASP A 165 39.04 -24.27 10.57
C ASP A 165 40.05 -23.12 10.69
N LEU A 166 39.67 -22.05 11.39
CA LEU A 166 40.49 -20.83 11.53
C LEU A 166 41.64 -20.96 12.55
N ASN A 167 41.75 -22.08 13.27
CA ASN A 167 42.74 -22.27 14.34
C ASN A 167 43.79 -23.35 14.02
N SER A 168 43.73 -24.04 12.87
CA SER A 168 44.65 -25.14 12.56
C SER A 168 46.05 -24.73 12.06
N LEU A 169 46.52 -23.51 12.31
CA LEU A 169 47.89 -23.10 12.01
C LEU A 169 48.53 -22.40 13.22
N PRO A 170 49.55 -23.00 13.86
CA PRO A 170 50.37 -22.33 14.86
C PRO A 170 50.99 -21.06 14.27
N SER A 171 51.04 -19.97 15.06
CA SER A 171 51.66 -18.69 14.69
C SER A 171 53.16 -18.78 14.36
N ASP A 172 53.79 -19.92 14.63
CA ASP A 172 55.25 -20.02 14.71
C ASP A 172 55.90 -20.65 13.47
N VAL A 173 55.14 -20.92 12.41
CA VAL A 173 55.70 -21.33 11.10
C VAL A 173 55.62 -20.15 10.12
N LEU A 174 56.30 -19.05 10.45
CA LEU A 174 56.43 -17.86 9.60
C LEU A 174 57.74 -17.87 8.79
N ALA A 175 58.19 -19.04 8.34
CA ALA A 175 59.40 -19.17 7.53
C ALA A 175 59.32 -20.39 6.59
N GLY A 176 58.37 -20.35 5.64
CA GLY A 176 58.39 -21.29 4.52
C GLY A 176 57.05 -21.50 3.86
N ALA A 177 57.04 -21.34 2.54
CA ALA A 177 56.02 -21.75 1.58
C ALA A 177 54.86 -20.79 1.24
N THR A 178 54.56 -20.85 -0.05
CA THR A 178 53.64 -20.12 -0.92
C THR A 178 52.14 -20.25 -0.60
N ASP A 179 51.78 -20.65 0.62
CA ASP A 179 50.39 -20.97 1.00
C ASP A 179 49.74 -19.96 1.97
N LEU A 180 50.48 -18.93 2.41
CA LEU A 180 49.93 -17.89 3.30
C LEU A 180 48.89 -16.97 2.61
N ALA A 181 48.93 -16.89 1.28
CA ALA A 181 48.02 -16.07 0.50
C ALA A 181 46.59 -16.64 0.46
N SER A 182 46.42 -17.96 0.51
CA SER A 182 45.13 -18.65 0.37
C SER A 182 44.26 -18.52 1.64
N VAL A 183 44.85 -18.60 2.83
CA VAL A 183 44.13 -18.49 4.11
C VAL A 183 43.73 -17.04 4.42
N HIS A 184 44.62 -16.07 4.17
CA HIS A 184 44.29 -14.65 4.34
C HIS A 184 43.19 -14.20 3.37
N SER A 185 43.26 -14.66 2.11
CA SER A 185 42.22 -14.37 1.11
C SER A 185 40.90 -15.10 1.39
N ALA A 186 40.92 -16.33 1.91
CA ALA A 186 39.71 -17.01 2.39
C ALA A 186 39.04 -16.25 3.55
N ARG A 187 39.82 -15.75 4.51
CA ARG A 187 39.30 -14.93 5.63
C ARG A 187 38.72 -13.60 5.15
N LEU A 188 39.39 -12.92 4.22
CA LEU A 188 38.91 -11.69 3.57
C LEU A 188 37.63 -11.91 2.76
N LEU A 189 37.55 -13.02 2.03
CA LEU A 189 36.35 -13.41 1.27
C LEU A 189 35.18 -13.71 2.21
N VAL A 190 35.40 -14.45 3.30
CA VAL A 190 34.38 -14.69 4.32
C VAL A 190 33.95 -13.37 4.95
N GLN A 191 34.87 -12.48 5.33
CA GLN A 191 34.53 -11.16 5.88
C GLN A 191 33.73 -10.30 4.88
N TRP A 192 34.15 -10.21 3.63
CA TRP A 192 33.42 -9.49 2.60
C TRP A 192 32.03 -10.10 2.35
N SER A 193 31.93 -11.43 2.28
CA SER A 193 30.68 -12.14 2.05
C SER A 193 29.66 -11.86 3.18
N THR A 194 30.10 -11.78 4.42
CA THR A 194 29.19 -11.48 5.54
C THR A 194 28.54 -10.10 5.47
N GLN A 195 29.05 -9.15 4.67
CA GLN A 195 28.43 -7.84 4.50
C GLN A 195 27.15 -7.86 3.65
N TRP A 196 26.95 -8.93 2.86
CA TRP A 196 25.82 -9.08 1.96
C TRP A 196 24.74 -9.99 2.54
N PRO A 197 23.45 -9.81 2.18
CA PRO A 197 22.39 -10.76 2.53
C PRO A 197 22.69 -12.17 2.00
N THR A 198 22.49 -13.16 2.85
CA THR A 198 22.79 -14.58 2.57
C THR A 198 22.15 -15.07 1.27
N LEU A 199 20.91 -14.64 0.99
CA LEU A 199 20.20 -15.01 -0.23
C LEU A 199 20.82 -14.44 -1.50
N TRP A 200 21.55 -13.33 -1.45
CA TRP A 200 22.07 -12.73 -2.68
C TRP A 200 23.21 -13.55 -3.30
N PHE A 201 23.83 -14.47 -2.56
CA PHE A 201 24.75 -15.46 -3.15
C PHE A 201 24.07 -16.35 -4.18
N THR A 202 22.76 -16.59 -4.05
CA THR A 202 22.01 -17.37 -5.04
C THR A 202 21.74 -16.59 -6.33
N LEU A 203 22.06 -15.29 -6.42
CA LEU A 203 21.90 -14.50 -7.66
C LEU A 203 22.88 -14.91 -8.76
N ILE A 204 23.98 -15.59 -8.41
CA ILE A 204 24.97 -16.09 -9.36
C ILE A 204 24.30 -17.04 -10.36
N GLY A 205 23.41 -17.92 -9.90
CA GLY A 205 22.67 -18.87 -10.74
C GLY A 205 21.80 -18.18 -11.80
N PRO A 206 20.84 -17.32 -11.41
CA PRO A 206 20.05 -16.52 -12.34
C PRO A 206 20.91 -15.64 -13.27
N PHE A 207 22.02 -15.07 -12.77
CA PHE A 207 22.94 -14.29 -13.60
C PHE A 207 23.55 -15.15 -14.71
N ILE A 208 24.15 -16.30 -14.38
CA ILE A 208 24.72 -17.22 -15.38
C ILE A 208 23.63 -17.71 -16.34
N ALA A 209 22.46 -18.12 -15.83
CA ALA A 209 21.35 -18.56 -16.65
C ALA A 209 20.88 -17.46 -17.63
N SER A 210 20.86 -16.19 -17.21
CA SER A 210 20.49 -15.07 -18.08
C SER A 210 21.49 -14.88 -19.22
N VAL A 211 22.79 -15.04 -18.95
CA VAL A 211 23.85 -14.97 -19.96
C VAL A 211 23.71 -16.12 -20.95
N VAL A 212 23.52 -17.36 -20.46
CA VAL A 212 23.29 -18.53 -21.32
C VAL A 212 22.06 -18.35 -22.22
N LEU A 213 20.95 -17.86 -21.68
CA LEU A 213 19.73 -17.62 -22.45
C LEU A 213 19.90 -16.51 -23.49
N ALA A 214 20.64 -15.44 -23.17
CA ALA A 214 20.96 -14.37 -24.10
C ALA A 214 21.87 -14.86 -25.24
N CYS A 215 22.94 -15.60 -24.92
CA CYS A 215 23.80 -16.26 -25.91
C CYS A 215 23.00 -17.23 -26.79
N ALA A 216 22.11 -18.02 -26.19
CA ALA A 216 21.25 -18.94 -26.92
C ALA A 216 20.35 -18.18 -27.89
N TYR A 217 19.74 -17.08 -27.46
CA TYR A 217 18.90 -16.22 -28.30
C TYR A 217 19.66 -15.70 -29.53
N TRP A 218 20.88 -15.18 -29.33
CA TRP A 218 21.72 -14.68 -30.42
C TRP A 218 22.23 -15.78 -31.36
N SER A 219 22.29 -17.03 -30.89
CA SER A 219 22.67 -18.16 -31.74
C SER A 219 21.54 -18.68 -32.63
N VAL A 220 20.27 -18.35 -32.34
CA VAL A 220 19.13 -18.78 -33.15
C VAL A 220 19.12 -18.03 -34.49
N ARG A 221 19.42 -18.74 -35.58
CA ARG A 221 19.39 -18.23 -36.96
C ARG A 221 18.14 -18.66 -37.71
N ASP A 222 17.69 -17.83 -38.65
CA ASP A 222 16.51 -18.14 -39.48
C ASP A 222 16.77 -19.32 -40.44
N LYS A 223 18.04 -19.49 -40.87
CA LYS A 223 18.54 -20.69 -41.55
C LYS A 223 19.55 -21.40 -40.64
N PRO A 224 19.14 -22.40 -39.86
CA PRO A 224 20.06 -23.12 -38.98
C PRO A 224 21.08 -23.91 -39.80
N SER A 225 22.37 -23.76 -39.46
CA SER A 225 23.46 -24.55 -40.04
C SER A 225 24.17 -25.27 -38.90
N THR A 226 23.96 -26.58 -38.81
CA THR A 226 24.55 -27.44 -37.77
C THR A 226 26.08 -27.37 -37.78
N SER A 227 26.68 -27.37 -38.96
CA SER A 227 28.14 -27.24 -39.13
C SER A 227 28.66 -25.90 -38.60
N SER A 228 28.00 -24.78 -38.92
CA SER A 228 28.39 -23.46 -38.43
C SER A 228 28.28 -23.33 -36.90
N MET A 229 27.29 -23.97 -36.29
CA MET A 229 27.15 -24.00 -34.83
C MET A 229 28.22 -24.88 -34.16
N LEU A 230 28.54 -26.04 -34.72
CA LEU A 230 29.61 -26.91 -34.22
C LEU A 230 31.00 -26.23 -34.31
N VAL A 231 31.26 -25.48 -35.39
CA VAL A 231 32.49 -24.68 -35.52
C VAL A 231 32.58 -23.62 -34.40
N GLN A 232 31.46 -22.95 -34.09
CA GLN A 232 31.43 -21.98 -32.99
C GLN A 232 31.64 -22.64 -31.62
N VAL A 233 31.09 -23.84 -31.39
CA VAL A 233 31.36 -24.61 -30.17
C VAL A 233 32.86 -24.92 -30.06
N ALA A 234 33.47 -25.43 -31.13
CA ALA A 234 34.91 -25.72 -31.15
C ALA A 234 35.77 -24.46 -30.91
N MET A 235 35.40 -23.33 -31.52
CA MET A 235 36.04 -22.03 -31.33
C MET A 235 35.99 -21.57 -29.87
N TRP A 236 34.81 -21.60 -29.23
CA TRP A 236 34.67 -21.18 -27.83
C TRP A 236 35.39 -22.13 -26.85
N CYS A 237 35.41 -23.44 -27.13
CA CYS A 237 36.22 -24.39 -26.37
C CYS A 237 37.73 -24.09 -26.49
N ALA A 238 38.21 -23.80 -27.70
CA ALA A 238 39.61 -23.46 -27.94
C ALA A 238 40.02 -22.13 -27.26
N LEU A 239 39.16 -21.11 -27.33
CA LEU A 239 39.38 -19.83 -26.64
C LEU A 239 39.39 -20.00 -25.11
N GLY A 240 38.48 -20.81 -24.56
CA GLY A 240 38.46 -21.14 -23.13
C GLY A 240 39.73 -21.87 -22.67
N ALA A 241 40.15 -22.90 -23.41
CA ALA A 241 41.39 -23.62 -23.13
C ALA A 241 42.64 -22.70 -23.22
N GLY A 242 42.66 -21.81 -24.22
CA GLY A 242 43.70 -20.80 -24.37
C GLY A 242 43.76 -19.84 -23.16
N ALA A 243 42.61 -19.41 -22.65
CA ALA A 243 42.55 -18.56 -21.46
C ALA A 243 43.01 -19.29 -20.18
N CYS A 244 42.71 -20.59 -20.03
CA CYS A 244 43.26 -21.42 -18.94
C CYS A 244 44.79 -21.53 -18.99
N TRP A 245 45.37 -21.58 -20.20
CA TRP A 245 46.82 -21.68 -20.36
C TRP A 245 47.52 -20.31 -20.17
N ILE A 246 47.05 -19.28 -20.87
CA ILE A 246 47.71 -17.97 -20.91
C ILE A 246 47.42 -17.15 -19.64
N GLY A 247 46.24 -17.31 -19.05
CA GLY A 247 45.78 -16.55 -17.89
C GLY A 247 46.74 -16.55 -16.70
N PRO A 248 47.15 -17.72 -16.18
CA PRO A 248 48.12 -17.80 -15.08
C PRO A 248 49.46 -17.13 -15.41
N ARG A 249 49.92 -17.22 -16.67
CA ARG A 249 51.18 -16.59 -17.10
C ARG A 249 51.07 -15.06 -17.12
N LEU A 250 49.93 -14.52 -17.54
CA LEU A 250 49.67 -13.08 -17.54
C LEU A 250 49.60 -12.50 -16.12
N VAL A 251 48.98 -13.22 -15.18
CA VAL A 251 48.95 -12.81 -13.76
C VAL A 251 50.37 -12.80 -13.18
N LEU A 252 51.13 -13.88 -13.41
CA LEU A 252 52.48 -14.03 -12.85
C LEU A 252 53.50 -13.04 -13.43
N HIS A 253 53.42 -12.73 -14.73
CA HIS A 253 54.45 -11.92 -15.41
C HIS A 253 54.05 -10.45 -15.60
N TYR A 254 52.76 -10.12 -15.59
CA TYR A 254 52.26 -8.78 -15.93
C TYR A 254 51.28 -8.21 -14.89
N SER A 255 51.20 -8.80 -13.69
CA SER A 255 50.34 -8.31 -12.60
C SER A 255 48.85 -8.22 -12.98
N GLY A 256 48.41 -9.07 -13.91
CA GLY A 256 47.02 -9.09 -14.36
C GLY A 256 46.05 -9.46 -13.23
N PRO A 257 44.79 -8.99 -13.27
CA PRO A 257 43.79 -9.34 -12.28
C PRO A 257 43.49 -10.86 -12.29
N LEU A 258 43.61 -11.48 -11.12
CA LEU A 258 43.41 -12.93 -10.89
C LEU A 258 42.04 -13.46 -11.36
N TRP A 259 41.03 -12.61 -11.44
CA TRP A 259 39.65 -12.99 -11.79
C TRP A 259 39.36 -12.99 -13.31
N LEU A 260 40.20 -12.34 -14.13
CA LEU A 260 39.88 -12.08 -15.54
C LEU A 260 39.85 -13.35 -16.40
N ALA A 261 40.88 -14.20 -16.28
CA ALA A 261 40.95 -15.45 -17.03
C ALA A 261 39.83 -16.43 -16.63
N PRO A 262 39.56 -16.69 -15.32
CA PRO A 262 38.39 -17.46 -14.89
C PRO A 262 37.06 -16.90 -15.41
N ALA A 263 36.87 -15.58 -15.40
CA ALA A 263 35.65 -14.95 -15.89
C ALA A 263 35.45 -15.17 -17.40
N PHE A 264 36.52 -15.08 -18.20
CA PHE A 264 36.45 -15.37 -19.63
C PHE A 264 36.15 -16.84 -19.92
N VAL A 265 36.75 -17.77 -19.17
CA VAL A 265 36.47 -19.21 -19.27
C VAL A 265 35.00 -19.50 -18.97
N ALA A 266 34.46 -18.89 -17.91
CA ALA A 266 33.04 -19.01 -17.57
C ALA A 266 32.12 -18.47 -18.68
N PHE A 267 32.48 -17.34 -19.29
CA PHE A 267 31.74 -16.77 -20.43
C PHE A 267 31.78 -17.68 -21.67
N ALA A 268 32.95 -18.23 -22.00
CA ALA A 268 33.10 -19.19 -23.10
C ALA A 268 32.26 -20.46 -22.85
N LEU A 269 32.22 -20.96 -21.61
CA LEU A 269 31.38 -22.09 -21.23
C LEU A 269 29.88 -21.77 -21.40
N CYS A 270 29.45 -20.56 -21.06
CA CYS A 270 28.06 -20.12 -21.28
C CYS A 270 27.67 -20.21 -22.77
N TRP A 271 28.56 -19.80 -23.67
CA TRP A 271 28.36 -19.92 -25.12
C TRP A 271 28.27 -21.38 -25.58
N VAL A 272 29.16 -22.24 -25.08
CA VAL A 272 29.13 -23.68 -25.41
C VAL A 272 27.81 -24.32 -24.97
N VAL A 273 27.39 -24.08 -23.72
CA VAL A 273 26.11 -24.59 -23.18
C VAL A 273 24.92 -24.06 -23.99
N ALA A 274 24.92 -22.77 -24.31
CA ALA A 274 23.88 -22.13 -25.12
C ALA A 274 23.76 -22.76 -26.52
N LEU A 275 24.89 -22.95 -27.21
CA LEU A 275 24.94 -23.52 -28.56
C LEU A 275 24.50 -24.99 -28.57
N LEU A 276 24.96 -25.80 -27.60
CA LEU A 276 24.54 -27.19 -27.46
C LEU A 276 23.05 -27.30 -27.17
N TRP A 277 22.52 -26.41 -26.33
CA TRP A 277 21.09 -26.35 -26.02
C TRP A 277 20.24 -25.99 -27.25
N VAL A 278 20.67 -24.99 -28.03
CA VAL A 278 20.00 -24.60 -29.28
C VAL A 278 20.06 -25.72 -30.31
N LEU A 279 21.22 -26.37 -30.49
CA LEU A 279 21.39 -27.53 -31.38
C LEU A 279 20.43 -28.68 -31.02
N TRP A 280 20.27 -28.96 -29.72
CA TRP A 280 19.36 -30.00 -29.25
C TRP A 280 17.89 -29.66 -29.51
N ARG A 281 17.50 -28.39 -29.33
CA ARG A 281 16.12 -27.91 -29.49
C ARG A 281 15.73 -27.60 -30.93
N SER A 282 16.68 -27.23 -31.80
CA SER A 282 16.43 -26.83 -33.19
C SER A 282 15.82 -27.94 -34.05
N ASN A 283 15.99 -29.21 -33.65
CA ASN A 283 15.39 -30.34 -34.34
C ASN A 283 13.88 -30.50 -34.08
N ARG A 284 13.30 -29.78 -33.11
CA ARG A 284 11.89 -29.96 -32.69
C ARG A 284 11.05 -28.68 -32.75
N ARG A 285 11.65 -27.52 -32.99
CA ARG A 285 11.01 -26.20 -32.88
C ARG A 285 11.44 -25.28 -34.02
N THR A 286 10.55 -24.38 -34.43
CA THR A 286 10.93 -23.33 -35.40
C THR A 286 11.79 -22.24 -34.73
N PRO A 287 12.63 -21.51 -35.48
CA PRO A 287 13.44 -20.41 -34.92
C PRO A 287 12.62 -19.37 -34.15
N ALA A 288 11.41 -19.03 -34.65
CA ALA A 288 10.50 -18.11 -33.98
C ALA A 288 9.97 -18.65 -32.64
N GLN A 289 9.58 -19.94 -32.59
CA GLN A 289 9.16 -20.59 -31.35
C GLN A 289 10.29 -20.62 -30.32
N LEU A 290 11.52 -20.94 -30.76
CA LEU A 290 12.69 -21.02 -29.90
C LEU A 290 13.06 -19.65 -29.30
N ARG A 291 13.06 -18.58 -30.11
CA ARG A 291 13.28 -17.21 -29.65
C ARG A 291 12.24 -16.79 -28.59
N ASN A 292 10.98 -17.16 -28.79
CA ASN A 292 9.92 -16.87 -27.82
C ASN A 292 10.08 -17.68 -26.51
N GLU A 293 10.35 -18.99 -26.59
CA GLU A 293 10.64 -19.84 -25.43
C GLU A 293 11.84 -19.30 -24.62
N LEU A 294 12.91 -18.88 -25.30
CA LEU A 294 14.11 -18.29 -24.69
C LEU A 294 13.82 -16.96 -24.00
N THR A 295 13.03 -16.09 -24.64
CA THR A 295 12.65 -14.79 -24.06
C THR A 295 11.77 -14.98 -22.83
N GLU A 296 10.86 -15.96 -22.85
CA GLU A 296 10.02 -16.31 -21.69
C GLU A 296 10.84 -16.90 -20.54
N ALA A 297 11.77 -17.79 -20.86
CA ALA A 297 12.70 -18.33 -19.87
C ALA A 297 13.55 -17.20 -19.26
N LEU A 298 14.04 -16.25 -20.07
CA LEU A 298 14.82 -15.11 -19.60
C LEU A 298 13.98 -14.21 -18.68
N ALA A 299 12.74 -13.92 -19.07
CA ALA A 299 11.81 -13.16 -18.22
C ALA A 299 11.53 -13.87 -16.88
N ALA A 300 11.39 -15.20 -16.89
CA ALA A 300 11.23 -16.00 -15.67
C ALA A 300 12.47 -15.95 -14.77
N VAL A 301 13.68 -16.02 -15.36
CA VAL A 301 14.95 -15.89 -14.64
C VAL A 301 15.10 -14.49 -14.04
N ILE A 302 14.79 -13.43 -14.79
CA ILE A 302 14.83 -12.04 -14.29
C ILE A 302 13.83 -11.84 -13.15
N ASN A 303 12.60 -12.34 -13.28
CA ASN A 303 11.61 -12.26 -12.21
C ASN A 303 12.06 -13.01 -10.95
N SER A 304 12.72 -14.17 -11.11
CA SER A 304 13.30 -14.93 -9.99
C SER A 304 14.45 -14.15 -9.33
N ALA A 305 15.31 -13.50 -10.13
CA ALA A 305 16.38 -12.64 -9.62
C ALA A 305 15.82 -11.44 -8.84
N LEU A 306 14.77 -10.77 -9.36
CA LEU A 306 14.11 -9.67 -8.66
C LEU A 306 13.48 -10.12 -7.34
N LEU A 307 12.89 -11.32 -7.29
CA LEU A 307 12.37 -11.89 -6.05
C LEU A 307 13.49 -12.15 -5.03
N ILE A 308 14.62 -12.71 -5.46
CA ILE A 308 15.79 -12.93 -4.59
C ILE A 308 16.34 -11.59 -4.07
N VAL A 309 16.41 -10.56 -4.92
CA VAL A 309 16.81 -9.20 -4.51
C VAL A 309 15.88 -8.69 -3.42
N MET A 310 14.56 -8.74 -3.64
CA MET A 310 13.55 -8.29 -2.67
C MET A 310 13.60 -9.07 -1.35
N LEU A 311 13.75 -10.40 -1.40
CA LEU A 311 13.89 -11.23 -0.20
C LEU A 311 15.19 -10.94 0.55
N GLY A 312 16.29 -10.64 -0.14
CA GLY A 312 17.52 -10.23 0.54
C GLY A 312 17.46 -8.80 1.11
N LEU A 313 16.70 -7.88 0.50
CA LEU A 313 16.37 -6.59 1.13
C LEU A 313 15.52 -6.79 2.39
N LEU A 314 14.55 -7.72 2.34
CA LEU A 314 13.74 -8.10 3.48
C LEU A 314 14.60 -8.71 4.60
N ASP A 315 15.46 -9.68 4.28
CA ASP A 315 16.44 -10.29 5.18
C ASP A 315 17.34 -9.24 5.83
N ARG A 316 17.87 -8.30 5.03
CA ARG A 316 18.72 -7.20 5.51
C ARG A 316 18.01 -6.27 6.49
N SER A 317 16.75 -5.95 6.20
CA SER A 317 15.92 -5.07 7.03
C SER A 317 15.49 -5.78 8.32
N ALA A 318 15.17 -7.08 8.23
CA ALA A 318 14.82 -7.91 9.37
C ALA A 318 15.99 -8.07 10.35
N TRP A 319 17.22 -8.27 9.85
CA TRP A 319 18.43 -8.28 10.68
C TRP A 319 18.66 -6.96 11.40
N TRP A 320 18.47 -5.83 10.71
CA TRP A 320 18.58 -4.50 11.32
C TRP A 320 17.56 -4.33 12.45
N LEU A 321 16.30 -4.71 12.21
CA LEU A 321 15.26 -4.67 13.23
C LEU A 321 15.54 -5.63 14.39
N ALA A 322 16.02 -6.85 14.12
CA ALA A 322 16.30 -7.86 15.13
C ALA A 322 17.40 -7.43 16.11
N ALA A 323 18.42 -6.74 15.61
CA ALA A 323 19.56 -6.26 16.41
C ALA A 323 19.18 -5.11 17.37
N GLU A 324 18.04 -4.46 17.14
CA GLU A 324 17.57 -3.36 17.98
C GLU A 324 17.00 -3.88 19.32
N THR A 325 16.97 -3.01 20.35
CA THR A 325 16.46 -3.38 21.68
C THR A 325 15.00 -3.86 21.61
N GLN A 326 14.59 -4.73 22.55
CA GLN A 326 13.19 -5.21 22.60
C GLN A 326 12.19 -4.04 22.67
N ARG A 327 12.54 -2.97 23.39
CA ARG A 327 11.71 -1.77 23.53
C ARG A 327 11.53 -1.01 22.22
N GLU A 328 12.60 -0.82 21.45
CA GLU A 328 12.55 -0.15 20.14
C GLU A 328 11.83 -1.00 19.09
N ARG A 329 12.04 -2.32 19.08
CA ARG A 329 11.26 -3.22 18.23
C ARG A 329 9.78 -3.14 18.52
N ALA A 330 9.39 -3.11 19.79
CA ALA A 330 7.99 -2.94 20.19
C ALA A 330 7.43 -1.58 19.77
N SER A 331 8.21 -0.49 19.86
CA SER A 331 7.76 0.84 19.45
C SER A 331 7.56 0.95 17.92
N TYR A 332 8.43 0.34 17.11
CA TYR A 332 8.23 0.26 15.66
C TYR A 332 6.99 -0.55 15.30
N GLY A 333 6.74 -1.65 16.00
CA GLY A 333 5.51 -2.42 15.85
C GLY A 333 4.26 -1.60 16.17
N ALA A 334 4.30 -0.83 17.27
CA ALA A 334 3.22 0.06 17.66
C ALA A 334 2.99 1.18 16.62
N ALA A 335 4.06 1.78 16.09
CA ALA A 335 3.96 2.79 15.04
C ALA A 335 3.32 2.24 13.75
N LEU A 336 3.72 1.04 13.32
CA LEU A 336 3.12 0.38 12.16
C LEU A 336 1.64 0.07 12.39
N LEU A 337 1.26 -0.32 13.62
CA LEU A 337 -0.13 -0.54 14.00
C LEU A 337 -0.95 0.76 13.95
N ILE A 338 -0.40 1.88 14.43
CA ILE A 338 -1.03 3.20 14.35
C ILE A 338 -1.22 3.62 12.89
N VAL A 339 -0.21 3.42 12.04
CA VAL A 339 -0.31 3.72 10.59
C VAL A 339 -1.41 2.86 9.94
N ALA A 340 -1.43 1.55 10.23
CA ALA A 340 -2.48 0.64 9.77
C ALA A 340 -3.87 1.05 10.29
N ALA A 341 -3.97 1.60 11.50
CA ALA A 341 -5.21 2.14 12.05
C ALA A 341 -5.64 3.45 11.36
N ALA A 342 -4.72 4.38 11.11
CA ALA A 342 -4.99 5.65 10.43
C ALA A 342 -5.49 5.43 8.99
N LEU A 343 -4.93 4.44 8.31
CA LEU A 343 -5.36 4.01 6.97
C LEU A 343 -6.85 3.65 6.90
N ARG A 344 -7.47 3.24 8.00
CA ARG A 344 -8.90 2.85 8.04
C ARG A 344 -9.84 4.02 7.79
N GLY A 345 -9.50 5.21 8.29
CA GLY A 345 -10.29 6.42 8.03
C GLY A 345 -9.98 7.03 6.67
N VAL A 346 -8.71 6.99 6.27
CA VAL A 346 -8.23 7.69 5.07
C VAL A 346 -8.53 6.90 3.79
N LEU A 347 -8.42 5.58 3.79
CA LEU A 347 -8.53 4.77 2.57
C LEU A 347 -9.94 4.79 1.95
N PRO A 348 -11.05 4.66 2.72
CA PRO A 348 -12.39 4.88 2.17
C PRO A 348 -12.52 6.28 1.60
N MET A 349 -12.02 7.32 2.28
CA MET A 349 -12.07 8.69 1.76
C MET A 349 -11.28 8.86 0.45
N LEU A 350 -10.09 8.28 0.33
CA LEU A 350 -9.28 8.33 -0.90
C LEU A 350 -9.95 7.61 -2.07
N LEU A 351 -10.67 6.52 -1.80
CA LEU A 351 -11.44 5.77 -2.79
C LEU A 351 -12.84 6.36 -3.02
N SER A 352 -13.35 7.15 -2.07
CA SER A 352 -14.69 7.77 -2.05
C SER A 352 -14.73 9.20 -2.57
N GLN A 353 -13.64 9.97 -2.54
CA GLN A 353 -13.75 11.43 -2.65
C GLN A 353 -13.77 11.98 -4.09
N LYS A 354 -14.97 12.48 -4.42
CA LYS A 354 -15.34 13.86 -4.79
C LYS A 354 -14.86 14.50 -6.09
N ARG A 355 -13.84 14.00 -6.79
CA ARG A 355 -13.45 14.58 -8.09
C ARG A 355 -12.93 13.50 -9.02
N GLU A 356 -13.64 13.23 -10.10
CA GLU A 356 -12.94 12.91 -11.33
C GLU A 356 -12.24 14.19 -11.81
N ALA A 357 -11.17 14.61 -11.11
CA ALA A 357 -10.27 15.57 -11.69
C ALA A 357 -9.77 14.95 -13.00
N PRO A 358 -10.08 15.53 -14.18
CA PRO A 358 -9.44 15.07 -15.39
C PRO A 358 -7.97 15.48 -15.26
N GLY A 359 -7.08 14.50 -15.12
CA GLY A 359 -5.64 14.78 -15.14
C GLY A 359 -4.75 13.88 -14.29
N ILE A 360 -3.46 14.11 -14.52
CA ILE A 360 -2.28 13.45 -13.95
C ILE A 360 -2.38 13.28 -12.41
N GLY A 361 -3.10 14.16 -11.71
CA GLY A 361 -3.27 14.14 -10.25
C GLY A 361 -3.97 12.90 -9.67
N LYS A 362 -5.05 12.39 -10.28
CA LYS A 362 -5.78 11.20 -9.77
C LYS A 362 -4.92 9.94 -9.93
N THR A 363 -4.29 9.79 -11.10
CA THR A 363 -3.37 8.68 -11.39
C THR A 363 -2.16 8.75 -10.47
N LEU A 364 -1.60 9.94 -10.24
CA LEU A 364 -0.49 10.14 -9.30
C LEU A 364 -0.90 9.77 -7.88
N MET A 365 -2.04 10.25 -7.38
CA MET A 365 -2.52 9.93 -6.03
C MET A 365 -2.73 8.42 -5.82
N LEU A 366 -3.41 7.75 -6.76
CA LEU A 366 -3.61 6.29 -6.69
C LEU A 366 -2.29 5.51 -6.80
N THR A 367 -1.33 6.03 -7.57
CA THR A 367 0.01 5.43 -7.68
C THR A 367 0.80 5.61 -6.39
N LEU A 368 0.76 6.80 -5.78
CA LEU A 368 1.37 7.08 -4.47
C LEU A 368 0.73 6.24 -3.35
N ALA A 369 -0.60 6.13 -3.31
CA ALA A 369 -1.30 5.26 -2.37
C ALA A 369 -0.91 3.79 -2.58
N SER A 370 -0.79 3.34 -3.83
CA SER A 370 -0.30 2.00 -4.13
C SER A 370 1.17 1.81 -3.72
N LEU A 371 2.04 2.79 -3.93
CA LEU A 371 3.43 2.69 -3.48
C LEU A 371 3.51 2.61 -1.96
N PHE A 372 2.77 3.49 -1.27
CA PHE A 372 2.67 3.50 0.19
C PHE A 372 2.18 2.17 0.74
N GLY A 373 1.16 1.56 0.13
CA GLY A 373 0.67 0.24 0.52
C GLY A 373 1.70 -0.88 0.40
N LEU A 374 2.51 -0.87 -0.66
CA LEU A 374 3.59 -1.84 -0.84
C LEU A 374 4.74 -1.61 0.14
N VAL A 375 5.09 -0.35 0.41
CA VAL A 375 6.11 0.01 1.42
C VAL A 375 5.66 -0.42 2.80
N LEU A 376 4.40 -0.16 3.18
CA LEU A 376 3.85 -0.61 4.45
C LEU A 376 3.86 -2.13 4.58
N ALA A 377 3.46 -2.85 3.52
CA ALA A 377 3.53 -4.31 3.49
C ALA A 377 4.96 -4.82 3.70
N PHE A 378 5.93 -4.19 3.05
CA PHE A 378 7.35 -4.52 3.21
C PHE A 378 7.84 -4.25 4.63
N CYS A 379 7.55 -3.08 5.20
CA CYS A 379 7.94 -2.73 6.58
C CYS A 379 7.34 -3.68 7.62
N LEU A 380 6.06 -4.03 7.46
CA LEU A 380 5.38 -4.97 8.36
C LEU A 380 5.96 -6.38 8.24
N ALA A 381 6.24 -6.85 7.01
CA ALA A 381 6.91 -8.13 6.80
C ALA A 381 8.32 -8.12 7.40
N ALA A 382 9.09 -7.06 7.18
CA ALA A 382 10.44 -6.91 7.74
C ALA A 382 10.42 -6.96 9.27
N TRP A 383 9.42 -6.32 9.89
CA TRP A 383 9.23 -6.35 11.34
C TRP A 383 8.92 -7.75 11.85
N TRP A 384 7.96 -8.46 11.27
CA TRP A 384 7.63 -9.84 11.68
C TRP A 384 8.80 -10.81 11.47
N VAL A 385 9.52 -10.71 10.34
CA VAL A 385 10.72 -11.52 10.10
C VAL A 385 11.83 -11.15 11.10
N GLY A 386 11.99 -9.87 11.44
CA GLY A 386 12.92 -9.41 12.47
C GLY A 386 12.61 -9.97 13.86
N VAL A 387 11.32 -10.12 14.20
CA VAL A 387 10.91 -10.81 15.43
C VAL A 387 11.36 -12.28 15.40
N VAL A 388 11.12 -13.00 14.30
CA VAL A 388 11.59 -14.39 14.15
C VAL A 388 13.12 -14.46 14.29
N TYR A 389 13.85 -13.55 13.65
CA TYR A 389 15.32 -13.51 13.71
C TYR A 389 15.84 -13.23 15.12
N SER A 390 15.15 -12.37 15.87
CA SER A 390 15.54 -12.08 17.24
C SER A 390 15.46 -13.29 18.17
N VAL A 391 14.56 -14.23 17.87
CA VAL A 391 14.38 -15.45 18.67
C VAL A 391 15.18 -16.62 18.11
N ALA A 392 15.34 -16.73 16.80
CA ALA A 392 16.03 -17.86 16.17
C ALA A 392 17.52 -17.63 15.93
N LEU A 393 17.96 -16.40 15.62
CA LEU A 393 19.33 -16.13 15.18
C LEU A 393 20.17 -15.43 16.25
N LEU A 394 19.58 -14.58 17.10
CA LEU A 394 20.34 -13.95 18.19
C LEU A 394 20.86 -14.93 19.25
N PRO A 395 20.13 -16.01 19.63
CA PRO A 395 20.64 -16.97 20.62
C PRO A 395 21.87 -17.77 20.17
N VAL A 396 22.23 -17.71 18.88
CA VAL A 396 23.48 -18.30 18.37
C VAL A 396 24.69 -17.59 18.98
N PHE A 397 24.56 -16.31 19.35
CA PHE A 397 25.62 -15.53 19.95
C PHE A 397 25.61 -15.69 21.46
N THR A 398 26.64 -16.34 22.01
CA THR A 398 26.82 -16.53 23.45
C THR A 398 28.11 -15.84 23.91
N PRO A 399 28.27 -15.55 25.21
CA PRO A 399 29.52 -15.02 25.77
C PRO A 399 30.74 -15.91 25.49
N GLU A 400 30.51 -17.22 25.35
CA GLU A 400 31.53 -18.24 25.08
C GLU A 400 31.78 -18.44 23.56
N GLY A 401 31.01 -17.76 22.72
CA GLY A 401 31.12 -17.75 21.25
C GLY A 401 29.87 -18.26 20.53
N LEU A 402 30.03 -18.95 19.41
CA LEU A 402 28.90 -19.29 18.52
C LEU A 402 28.38 -20.70 18.72
N ASP A 403 27.07 -20.79 18.96
CA ASP A 403 26.35 -22.04 19.16
C ASP A 403 25.13 -22.12 18.23
N PHE A 404 25.33 -22.70 17.04
CA PHE A 404 24.27 -22.87 16.04
C PHE A 404 23.17 -23.84 16.50
N SER A 405 23.45 -24.72 17.47
CA SER A 405 22.46 -25.66 17.97
C SER A 405 21.28 -24.93 18.63
N ARG A 406 21.56 -23.87 19.39
CA ARG A 406 20.52 -22.99 19.98
C ARG A 406 19.62 -22.39 18.90
N GLY A 407 20.22 -21.93 17.80
CA GLY A 407 19.47 -21.37 16.69
C GLY A 407 18.53 -22.38 16.03
N TRP A 408 19.01 -23.60 15.79
CA TRP A 408 18.18 -24.69 15.26
C TRP A 408 17.07 -25.13 16.22
N VAL A 409 17.33 -25.17 17.53
CA VAL A 409 16.32 -25.50 18.55
C VAL A 409 15.21 -24.44 18.59
N TRP A 410 15.56 -23.15 18.63
CA TRP A 410 14.57 -22.07 18.62
C TRP A 410 13.79 -22.01 17.30
N LEU A 411 14.46 -22.15 16.16
CA LEU A 411 13.80 -22.22 14.87
C LEU A 411 12.85 -23.42 14.78
N GLY A 412 13.27 -24.59 15.25
CA GLY A 412 12.44 -25.79 15.33
C GLY A 412 11.21 -25.58 16.22
N THR A 413 11.37 -24.93 17.38
CA THR A 413 10.27 -24.61 18.29
C THR A 413 9.24 -23.68 17.64
N ILE A 414 9.69 -22.59 17.01
CA ILE A 414 8.80 -21.67 16.28
C ILE A 414 8.13 -22.40 15.10
N ALA A 415 8.87 -23.25 14.38
CA ALA A 415 8.35 -24.02 13.26
C ALA A 415 7.26 -25.01 13.69
N VAL A 416 7.39 -25.64 14.86
CA VAL A 416 6.32 -26.47 15.42
C VAL A 416 5.08 -25.63 15.72
N ILE A 417 5.22 -24.48 16.39
CA ILE A 417 4.07 -23.64 16.77
C ILE A 417 3.39 -23.02 15.55
N VAL A 418 4.12 -22.27 14.74
CA VAL A 418 3.60 -21.55 13.57
C VAL A 418 3.23 -22.52 12.46
N GLY A 419 4.04 -23.54 12.23
CA GLY A 419 3.80 -24.57 11.21
C GLY A 419 2.59 -25.44 11.55
N SER A 420 2.43 -25.90 12.80
CA SER A 420 1.25 -26.67 13.19
C SER A 420 -0.03 -25.82 13.06
N TYR A 421 -0.03 -24.56 13.50
CA TYR A 421 -1.15 -23.66 13.29
C TYR A 421 -1.48 -23.53 11.80
N ALA A 422 -0.48 -23.23 10.97
CA ALA A 422 -0.66 -23.04 9.53
C ALA A 422 -1.17 -24.30 8.82
N LEU A 423 -0.68 -25.49 9.20
CA LEU A 423 -1.10 -26.76 8.60
C LEU A 423 -2.49 -27.20 9.07
N VAL A 424 -2.79 -27.11 10.37
CA VAL A 424 -4.08 -27.50 10.94
C VAL A 424 -5.19 -26.58 10.43
N THR A 425 -4.93 -25.27 10.39
CA THR A 425 -5.95 -24.28 9.98
C THR A 425 -5.89 -23.94 8.49
N GLY A 426 -4.86 -24.37 7.76
CA GLY A 426 -4.62 -23.98 6.37
C GLY A 426 -5.68 -24.45 5.38
N ARG A 427 -6.40 -25.53 5.71
CA ARG A 427 -7.55 -26.04 4.94
C ARG A 427 -8.83 -25.22 5.14
N ASN A 428 -8.91 -24.39 6.18
CA ASN A 428 -10.09 -23.59 6.48
C ASN A 428 -10.20 -22.38 5.53
N PHE A 429 -10.60 -22.63 4.29
CA PHE A 429 -10.76 -21.61 3.26
C PHE A 429 -11.82 -20.57 3.61
N GLY A 430 -12.91 -21.01 4.25
CA GLY A 430 -14.02 -20.15 4.67
C GLY A 430 -13.58 -19.03 5.64
N PHE A 431 -12.48 -19.22 6.36
CA PHE A 431 -11.92 -18.18 7.24
C PHE A 431 -11.70 -16.85 6.50
N LEU A 432 -11.26 -16.89 5.23
CA LEU A 432 -11.01 -15.67 4.44
C LEU A 432 -12.24 -14.76 4.34
N ASN A 433 -13.43 -15.36 4.29
CA ASN A 433 -14.70 -14.65 4.19
C ASN A 433 -15.25 -14.28 5.57
N VAL A 434 -15.08 -15.15 6.57
CA VAL A 434 -15.57 -14.90 7.94
C VAL A 434 -14.73 -13.83 8.65
N SER A 435 -13.43 -13.73 8.33
CA SER A 435 -12.52 -12.70 8.83
C SER A 435 -12.63 -11.36 8.07
N SER A 436 -13.66 -11.17 7.23
CA SER A 436 -13.88 -9.98 6.42
C SER A 436 -15.17 -9.24 6.82
N LEU A 437 -15.41 -8.05 6.25
CA LEU A 437 -16.66 -7.32 6.50
C LEU A 437 -17.84 -7.90 5.71
N HIS A 438 -17.59 -8.82 4.79
CA HIS A 438 -18.60 -9.42 3.92
C HIS A 438 -19.75 -10.04 4.72
N MET A 439 -19.47 -10.83 5.75
CA MET A 439 -20.52 -11.54 6.51
C MET A 439 -21.44 -10.58 7.27
N PHE A 440 -20.90 -9.48 7.79
CA PHE A 440 -21.70 -8.42 8.42
C PHE A 440 -22.59 -7.75 7.38
N TYR A 441 -22.02 -7.35 6.26
CA TYR A 441 -22.74 -6.70 5.17
C TYR A 441 -23.84 -7.59 4.57
N LYS A 442 -23.54 -8.87 4.30
CA LYS A 442 -24.53 -9.88 3.90
C LYS A 442 -25.68 -9.97 4.89
N ALA A 443 -25.38 -10.09 6.19
CA ALA A 443 -26.42 -10.20 7.20
C ALA A 443 -27.35 -8.98 7.23
N ARG A 444 -26.81 -7.77 7.03
CA ARG A 444 -27.61 -6.53 6.97
C ARG A 444 -28.48 -6.46 5.72
N ILE A 445 -27.97 -6.86 4.55
CA ILE A 445 -28.76 -6.93 3.31
C ILE A 445 -29.89 -7.95 3.44
N VAL A 446 -29.58 -9.16 3.94
CA VAL A 446 -30.55 -10.24 4.11
C VAL A 446 -31.71 -9.80 5.01
N ARG A 447 -31.42 -9.17 6.15
CA ARG A 447 -32.46 -8.72 7.08
C ARG A 447 -33.22 -7.50 6.57
N GLY A 448 -32.51 -6.53 5.99
CA GLY A 448 -33.10 -5.27 5.53
C GLY A 448 -33.97 -5.45 4.28
N TYR A 449 -33.47 -6.17 3.28
CA TYR A 449 -34.11 -6.27 1.96
C TYR A 449 -34.84 -7.58 1.75
N LEU A 450 -34.15 -8.72 1.83
CA LEU A 450 -34.82 -10.01 1.63
C LEU A 450 -35.85 -10.26 2.74
N GLY A 451 -35.56 -9.86 3.99
CA GLY A 451 -36.49 -9.91 5.12
C GLY A 451 -37.84 -9.21 4.88
N ALA A 452 -37.89 -8.25 3.94
CA ALA A 452 -39.14 -7.62 3.53
C ALA A 452 -40.13 -8.61 2.87
N ALA A 453 -39.63 -9.73 2.34
CA ALA A 453 -40.45 -10.81 1.77
C ALA A 453 -40.78 -11.92 2.79
N ASN A 454 -40.35 -11.81 4.05
CA ASN A 454 -40.54 -12.83 5.07
C ASN A 454 -41.83 -12.57 5.88
N ALA A 455 -42.91 -13.27 5.55
CA ALA A 455 -44.20 -13.14 6.24
C ALA A 455 -44.09 -13.37 7.77
N LYS A 456 -43.26 -14.33 8.20
CA LYS A 456 -43.08 -14.62 9.64
C LYS A 456 -42.43 -13.44 10.38
N ARG A 457 -41.47 -12.76 9.73
CA ARG A 457 -40.80 -11.58 10.28
C ARG A 457 -41.76 -10.39 10.38
N LEU A 458 -42.57 -10.18 9.36
CA LEU A 458 -43.55 -9.10 9.32
C LEU A 458 -44.77 -9.36 10.21
N GLY A 459 -45.04 -10.63 10.55
CA GLY A 459 -46.22 -11.05 11.32
C GLY A 459 -47.49 -11.19 10.48
N ALA A 460 -47.42 -10.92 9.18
CA ALA A 460 -48.53 -10.93 8.23
C ALA A 460 -47.98 -11.16 6.80
N SER A 461 -48.85 -11.25 5.79
CA SER A 461 -48.38 -11.36 4.40
C SER A 461 -47.60 -10.09 4.02
N PRO A 462 -46.48 -10.21 3.27
CA PRO A 462 -45.73 -9.05 2.81
C PRO A 462 -46.57 -8.07 1.98
N THR A 463 -47.55 -8.57 1.23
CA THR A 463 -48.44 -7.81 0.35
C THR A 463 -49.65 -7.20 1.06
N ASP A 464 -49.90 -7.55 2.32
CA ASP A 464 -51.02 -6.97 3.08
C ASP A 464 -50.82 -5.47 3.25
N ALA A 465 -51.93 -4.73 3.28
CA ALA A 465 -51.91 -3.32 3.63
C ALA A 465 -51.50 -3.13 5.10
N VAL A 466 -50.74 -2.08 5.37
CA VAL A 466 -50.37 -1.69 6.73
C VAL A 466 -51.60 -1.11 7.43
N SER A 467 -52.19 -1.86 8.34
CA SER A 467 -53.27 -1.41 9.22
C SER A 467 -52.71 -1.02 10.60
N GLY A 468 -52.22 0.22 10.74
CA GLY A 468 -51.71 0.76 12.00
C GLY A 468 -50.21 0.54 12.26
N LEU A 469 -49.74 0.93 13.47
CA LEU A 469 -48.34 0.91 13.89
C LEU A 469 -47.92 -0.41 14.57
N GLU A 470 -48.40 -1.56 14.09
CA GLU A 470 -47.99 -2.83 14.67
C GLU A 470 -46.50 -3.09 14.40
N PRO A 471 -45.67 -3.30 15.44
CA PRO A 471 -44.27 -3.58 15.25
C PRO A 471 -44.09 -4.94 14.56
N PRO A 472 -42.99 -5.12 13.81
CA PRO A 472 -42.69 -6.40 13.18
C PRO A 472 -42.51 -7.49 14.25
N ARG A 473 -42.96 -8.71 13.94
CA ARG A 473 -42.81 -9.86 14.84
C ARG A 473 -41.35 -10.19 15.15
N VAL A 474 -40.46 -9.99 14.17
CA VAL A 474 -39.01 -10.14 14.35
C VAL A 474 -38.31 -8.83 13.99
N PRO A 475 -37.66 -8.15 14.95
CA PRO A 475 -36.91 -6.92 14.69
C PRO A 475 -35.78 -7.12 13.67
N VAL A 476 -35.40 -6.06 12.93
CA VAL A 476 -34.33 -6.11 11.91
C VAL A 476 -32.96 -6.50 12.50
N GLY A 477 -32.75 -6.25 13.80
CA GLY A 477 -31.53 -6.63 14.51
C GLY A 477 -31.39 -8.13 14.75
N GLU A 478 -32.50 -8.88 14.73
CA GLU A 478 -32.53 -10.31 15.02
C GLU A 478 -32.46 -11.16 13.74
N VAL A 479 -31.84 -12.33 13.83
CA VAL A 479 -31.68 -13.28 12.72
C VAL A 479 -32.92 -14.15 12.62
N ASP A 480 -33.50 -14.27 11.43
CA ASP A 480 -34.48 -15.31 11.11
C ASP A 480 -33.99 -16.13 9.90
N ALA A 481 -34.01 -17.45 10.02
CA ALA A 481 -33.48 -18.34 8.99
C ALA A 481 -34.27 -18.27 7.67
N ARG A 482 -35.53 -17.82 7.71
CA ARG A 482 -36.33 -17.63 6.50
C ARG A 482 -35.96 -16.34 5.77
N ASP A 483 -35.10 -15.47 6.28
CA ASP A 483 -34.71 -14.25 5.55
C ASP A 483 -33.85 -14.52 4.32
N ASP A 484 -33.21 -15.68 4.23
CA ASP A 484 -32.37 -16.05 3.10
C ASP A 484 -32.88 -17.35 2.47
N ILE A 485 -32.58 -17.55 1.19
CA ILE A 485 -32.97 -18.74 0.44
C ILE A 485 -31.77 -19.27 -0.34
N SER A 486 -31.65 -20.59 -0.43
CA SER A 486 -30.64 -21.22 -1.29
C SER A 486 -30.88 -20.81 -2.75
N GLN A 487 -29.82 -20.48 -3.50
CA GLN A 487 -29.95 -20.16 -4.92
C GLN A 487 -30.55 -21.32 -5.72
N LEU A 488 -30.37 -22.57 -5.25
CA LEU A 488 -30.94 -23.77 -5.87
C LEU A 488 -32.47 -23.84 -5.76
N ARG A 489 -33.06 -23.14 -4.78
CA ARG A 489 -34.52 -23.05 -4.57
C ARG A 489 -35.12 -21.74 -5.04
N TYR A 490 -34.28 -20.80 -5.47
CA TYR A 490 -34.71 -19.48 -5.91
C TYR A 490 -35.27 -19.54 -7.33
N ALA A 491 -36.58 -19.35 -7.49
CA ALA A 491 -37.29 -19.65 -8.73
C ALA A 491 -38.46 -18.69 -9.01
N PRO A 492 -38.22 -17.37 -9.13
CA PRO A 492 -39.29 -16.37 -9.30
C PRO A 492 -40.15 -16.58 -10.56
N HIS A 493 -39.61 -17.28 -11.56
CA HIS A 493 -40.23 -17.45 -12.87
C HIS A 493 -41.31 -18.53 -12.92
N LEU A 494 -41.31 -19.49 -11.99
CA LEU A 494 -42.19 -20.67 -12.06
C LEU A 494 -43.68 -20.32 -12.08
N HIS A 495 -44.07 -19.23 -11.40
CA HIS A 495 -45.45 -18.75 -11.33
C HIS A 495 -45.68 -17.44 -12.09
N GLY A 496 -44.76 -17.05 -12.98
CA GLY A 496 -44.91 -15.88 -13.85
C GLY A 496 -44.14 -14.62 -13.43
N GLY A 497 -43.38 -14.66 -12.33
CA GLY A 497 -42.49 -13.56 -11.95
C GLY A 497 -41.32 -13.41 -12.95
N PRO A 498 -40.67 -12.24 -13.05
CA PRO A 498 -39.54 -12.05 -13.98
C PRO A 498 -38.35 -12.97 -13.68
N VAL A 499 -37.63 -13.41 -14.72
CA VAL A 499 -36.37 -14.14 -14.57
C VAL A 499 -35.30 -13.16 -14.08
N HIS A 500 -34.85 -13.33 -12.84
CA HIS A 500 -33.87 -12.45 -12.21
C HIS A 500 -32.43 -12.91 -12.52
N LEU A 501 -31.63 -12.01 -13.10
CA LEU A 501 -30.21 -12.16 -13.40
C LEU A 501 -29.38 -11.24 -12.50
N ALA A 502 -28.68 -11.79 -11.51
CA ALA A 502 -27.79 -11.03 -10.64
C ALA A 502 -26.36 -11.05 -11.21
N ASN A 503 -25.71 -9.89 -11.32
CA ASN A 503 -24.38 -9.78 -11.91
C ASN A 503 -23.30 -9.54 -10.86
N VAL A 504 -22.19 -10.27 -10.98
CA VAL A 504 -21.00 -10.14 -10.13
C VAL A 504 -19.73 -10.15 -10.99
N CYS A 505 -18.62 -9.72 -10.39
CA CYS A 505 -17.32 -9.65 -11.06
C CYS A 505 -16.37 -10.74 -10.54
N ILE A 506 -15.86 -11.58 -11.43
CA ILE A 506 -14.70 -12.43 -11.16
C ILE A 506 -13.44 -11.59 -11.36
N ASN A 507 -12.65 -11.39 -10.32
CA ASN A 507 -11.39 -10.64 -10.43
C ASN A 507 -10.29 -11.52 -11.05
N GLN A 508 -9.58 -10.97 -12.03
CA GLN A 508 -8.52 -11.68 -12.74
C GLN A 508 -7.38 -10.73 -13.09
N THR A 509 -6.33 -10.73 -12.28
CA THR A 509 -5.13 -9.91 -12.55
C THR A 509 -4.01 -10.69 -13.20
N HIS A 510 -4.13 -12.01 -13.25
CA HIS A 510 -3.15 -12.91 -13.82
C HIS A 510 -3.86 -13.98 -14.65
N ASP A 511 -3.55 -14.06 -15.94
CA ASP A 511 -3.92 -15.20 -16.79
C ASP A 511 -2.63 -15.92 -17.24
N PRO A 512 -2.31 -17.08 -16.65
CA PRO A 512 -1.15 -17.86 -17.09
C PRO A 512 -1.34 -18.50 -18.48
N LYS A 513 -2.58 -18.62 -18.98
CA LYS A 513 -2.90 -19.37 -20.22
C LYS A 513 -3.08 -18.45 -21.42
N GLN A 514 -3.70 -17.28 -21.23
CA GLN A 514 -3.91 -16.31 -22.30
C GLN A 514 -2.93 -15.15 -22.13
N ARG A 515 -1.72 -15.32 -22.68
CA ARG A 515 -0.62 -14.33 -22.64
C ARG A 515 -0.98 -12.96 -23.29
N LEU A 516 -2.13 -12.87 -23.96
CA LEU A 516 -2.66 -11.71 -24.67
C LEU A 516 -4.03 -11.21 -24.13
N PHE A 517 -4.50 -11.68 -22.96
CA PHE A 517 -5.74 -11.16 -22.38
C PHE A 517 -5.64 -9.65 -22.13
N ASN A 518 -6.72 -8.91 -22.35
CA ASN A 518 -6.79 -7.46 -22.21
C ASN A 518 -6.52 -7.05 -20.75
N ARG A 519 -5.24 -6.84 -20.41
CA ARG A 519 -4.70 -6.64 -19.04
C ARG A 519 -5.31 -5.43 -18.32
N ASP A 520 -5.99 -4.56 -19.05
CA ASP A 520 -6.64 -3.37 -18.52
C ASP A 520 -7.97 -3.68 -17.81
N ARG A 521 -8.67 -4.76 -18.20
CA ARG A 521 -9.97 -5.10 -17.62
C ARG A 521 -9.86 -5.63 -16.20
N LYS A 522 -8.91 -6.54 -15.98
CA LYS A 522 -8.69 -7.27 -14.72
C LYS A 522 -9.94 -7.93 -14.11
N SER A 523 -10.96 -8.19 -14.93
CA SER A 523 -12.25 -8.73 -14.51
C SER A 523 -12.90 -9.56 -15.61
N GLN A 524 -13.74 -10.51 -15.21
CA GLN A 524 -14.67 -11.26 -16.07
C GLN A 524 -16.09 -11.16 -15.49
N PRO A 525 -17.13 -11.16 -16.35
CA PRO A 525 -18.51 -11.15 -15.87
C PRO A 525 -18.90 -12.54 -15.35
N LEU A 526 -19.69 -12.57 -14.28
CA LEU A 526 -20.43 -13.74 -13.83
C LEU A 526 -21.89 -13.33 -13.60
N THR A 527 -22.80 -13.95 -14.34
CA THR A 527 -24.24 -13.74 -14.19
C THR A 527 -24.86 -14.96 -13.54
N ILE A 528 -25.69 -14.73 -12.52
CA ILE A 528 -26.38 -15.76 -11.74
C ILE A 528 -27.88 -15.65 -12.02
N GLY A 529 -28.47 -16.74 -12.48
CA GLY A 529 -29.90 -16.90 -12.72
C GLY A 529 -30.61 -17.74 -11.65
N PRO A 530 -31.92 -17.96 -11.80
CA PRO A 530 -32.71 -18.84 -10.94
C PRO A 530 -32.18 -20.28 -10.91
N LEU A 531 -32.55 -21.05 -9.89
CA LEU A 531 -32.24 -22.48 -9.74
C LEU A 531 -30.73 -22.82 -9.80
N GLY A 532 -29.87 -21.85 -9.48
CA GLY A 532 -28.42 -22.04 -9.51
C GLY A 532 -27.78 -21.94 -10.89
N TRP A 533 -28.50 -21.52 -11.94
CA TRP A 533 -27.90 -21.29 -13.26
C TRP A 533 -26.86 -20.16 -13.20
N MET A 534 -25.69 -20.37 -13.80
CA MET A 534 -24.59 -19.40 -13.80
C MET A 534 -23.87 -19.34 -15.14
N GLN A 535 -23.42 -18.15 -15.52
CA GLN A 535 -22.66 -17.94 -16.75
C GLN A 535 -21.42 -17.06 -16.49
N ALA A 536 -20.24 -17.68 -16.55
CA ALA A 536 -18.95 -16.99 -16.41
C ALA A 536 -18.36 -16.63 -17.79
N GLY A 537 -17.79 -15.43 -17.94
CA GLY A 537 -17.08 -14.90 -19.11
C GLY A 537 -17.00 -15.77 -20.37
N GLY A 538 -17.91 -15.58 -21.34
CA GLY A 538 -17.91 -16.26 -22.63
C GLY A 538 -18.24 -17.76 -22.61
N ALA A 539 -18.39 -18.39 -21.43
CA ALA A 539 -18.83 -19.77 -21.30
C ALA A 539 -20.35 -19.90 -21.44
N ASN A 540 -20.81 -21.14 -21.66
CA ASN A 540 -22.22 -21.52 -21.63
C ASN A 540 -22.77 -21.47 -20.20
N TRP A 541 -24.10 -21.45 -20.08
CA TRP A 541 -24.74 -21.60 -18.78
C TRP A 541 -24.43 -22.98 -18.18
N ALA A 542 -24.14 -23.00 -16.89
CA ALA A 542 -23.96 -24.22 -16.10
C ALA A 542 -24.73 -24.07 -14.79
N GLN A 543 -25.34 -25.16 -14.32
CA GLN A 543 -26.13 -25.16 -13.10
C GLN A 543 -25.23 -25.54 -11.91
N ALA A 544 -25.22 -24.70 -10.88
CA ALA A 544 -24.55 -25.01 -9.64
C ALA A 544 -25.29 -26.13 -8.88
N HIS A 545 -24.54 -26.98 -8.20
CA HIS A 545 -25.08 -28.07 -7.38
C HIS A 545 -24.16 -28.36 -6.18
N GLY A 546 -24.69 -29.03 -5.15
CA GLY A 546 -23.92 -29.43 -3.97
C GLY A 546 -23.68 -28.31 -2.95
N ASP A 547 -22.82 -28.58 -1.98
CA ASP A 547 -22.61 -27.75 -0.79
C ASP A 547 -21.91 -26.41 -1.09
N GLY A 548 -21.24 -26.29 -2.24
CA GLY A 548 -20.61 -25.04 -2.69
C GLY A 548 -21.61 -23.99 -3.22
N ALA A 549 -22.89 -24.32 -3.36
CA ALA A 549 -23.91 -23.40 -3.85
C ALA A 549 -24.26 -22.32 -2.80
N LEU A 550 -24.10 -21.06 -3.17
CA LEU A 550 -24.39 -19.93 -2.30
C LEU A 550 -25.90 -19.61 -2.22
N THR A 551 -26.29 -18.82 -1.23
CA THR A 551 -27.67 -18.31 -1.08
C THR A 551 -27.91 -17.07 -1.93
N LEU A 552 -29.19 -16.72 -2.18
CA LEU A 552 -29.56 -15.48 -2.85
C LEU A 552 -28.96 -14.27 -2.13
N GLY A 553 -29.07 -14.21 -0.80
CA GLY A 553 -28.51 -13.13 0.00
C GLY A 553 -26.99 -13.01 -0.11
N ALA A 554 -26.27 -14.13 -0.30
CA ALA A 554 -24.84 -14.10 -0.55
C ALA A 554 -24.54 -13.49 -1.94
N TRP A 555 -25.24 -13.92 -2.99
CA TRP A 555 -25.06 -13.34 -4.32
C TRP A 555 -25.42 -11.86 -4.37
N THR A 556 -26.49 -11.43 -3.70
CA THR A 556 -26.86 -10.02 -3.57
C THR A 556 -25.76 -9.22 -2.85
N ALA A 557 -25.19 -9.75 -1.77
CA ALA A 557 -24.11 -9.09 -1.04
C ALA A 557 -22.80 -9.04 -1.85
N ILE A 558 -22.44 -10.11 -2.57
CA ILE A 558 -21.28 -10.12 -3.47
C ILE A 558 -21.48 -9.09 -4.59
N SER A 559 -22.67 -9.02 -5.17
CA SER A 559 -23.01 -8.05 -6.20
C SER A 559 -22.89 -6.60 -5.71
N GLY A 560 -23.07 -6.33 -4.40
CA GLY A 560 -22.90 -5.02 -3.77
C GLY A 560 -21.55 -4.77 -3.10
N ALA A 561 -20.57 -5.66 -3.24
CA ALA A 561 -19.27 -5.56 -2.58
C ALA A 561 -18.31 -4.53 -3.21
N ALA A 562 -18.75 -3.25 -3.25
CA ALA A 562 -18.08 -2.16 -3.96
C ALA A 562 -16.69 -1.81 -3.40
N PHE A 563 -16.41 -2.17 -2.14
CA PHE A 563 -15.10 -1.98 -1.52
C PHE A 563 -14.43 -3.34 -1.25
N ALA A 564 -13.54 -3.75 -2.15
CA ALA A 564 -12.78 -4.98 -2.02
C ALA A 564 -11.31 -4.78 -2.46
N PRO A 565 -10.38 -5.64 -2.02
CA PRO A 565 -9.02 -5.65 -2.55
C PRO A 565 -8.96 -5.86 -4.08
N GLY A 566 -9.96 -6.55 -4.64
CA GLY A 566 -10.21 -6.63 -6.08
C GLY A 566 -11.30 -5.64 -6.51
N LEU A 567 -10.91 -4.65 -7.32
CA LEU A 567 -11.77 -3.58 -7.85
C LEU A 567 -11.84 -3.63 -9.39
N GLY A 568 -11.74 -4.83 -9.98
CA GLY A 568 -11.65 -5.01 -11.44
C GLY A 568 -10.53 -4.16 -12.05
N ARG A 569 -10.86 -3.30 -13.03
CA ARG A 569 -9.90 -2.42 -13.73
C ARG A 569 -9.08 -1.52 -12.80
N LEU A 570 -9.65 -1.14 -11.65
CA LEU A 570 -9.00 -0.25 -10.68
C LEU A 570 -8.07 -1.00 -9.72
N THR A 571 -7.96 -2.33 -9.82
CA THR A 571 -7.12 -3.14 -8.94
C THR A 571 -5.64 -2.75 -9.07
N LYS A 572 -5.07 -2.25 -7.98
CA LYS A 572 -3.64 -1.97 -7.80
C LYS A 572 -3.13 -2.74 -6.58
N ARG A 573 -1.96 -3.36 -6.69
CA ARG A 573 -1.42 -4.26 -5.65
C ARG A 573 -1.30 -3.59 -4.28
N GLY A 574 -0.85 -2.34 -4.24
CA GLY A 574 -0.71 -1.62 -2.99
C GLY A 574 -2.03 -1.17 -2.38
N ILE A 575 -3.02 -0.80 -3.20
CA ILE A 575 -4.36 -0.49 -2.70
C ILE A 575 -5.00 -1.76 -2.13
N ALA A 576 -4.82 -2.92 -2.78
CA ALA A 576 -5.25 -4.20 -2.24
C ALA A 576 -4.60 -4.49 -0.87
N ALA A 577 -3.28 -4.25 -0.74
CA ALA A 577 -2.57 -4.41 0.52
C ALA A 577 -3.14 -3.49 1.61
N LEU A 578 -3.35 -2.20 1.29
CA LEU A 578 -3.97 -1.24 2.21
C LEU A 578 -5.37 -1.66 2.64
N SER A 579 -6.20 -2.14 1.72
CA SER A 579 -7.54 -2.64 2.04
C SER A 579 -7.50 -3.85 2.97
N VAL A 580 -6.54 -4.76 2.76
CA VAL A 580 -6.35 -5.93 3.63
C VAL A 580 -5.85 -5.52 5.01
N PHE A 581 -4.84 -4.65 5.13
CA PHE A 581 -4.35 -4.14 6.41
C PHE A 581 -5.40 -3.30 7.16
N ALA A 582 -6.22 -2.56 6.42
CA ALA A 582 -7.35 -1.85 6.99
C ALA A 582 -8.52 -2.78 7.34
N GLY A 583 -8.49 -4.08 7.02
CA GLY A 583 -9.62 -4.99 7.23
C GLY A 583 -10.88 -4.61 6.43
N LEU A 584 -10.76 -3.71 5.44
CA LEU A 584 -11.83 -3.24 4.60
C LEU A 584 -11.97 -4.19 3.39
N ARG A 585 -12.65 -5.31 3.62
CA ARG A 585 -12.73 -6.43 2.67
C ARG A 585 -14.18 -6.90 2.55
N LEU A 586 -14.90 -6.44 1.51
CA LEU A 586 -16.27 -6.92 1.21
C LEU A 586 -16.29 -8.02 0.13
N GLY A 587 -15.19 -8.24 -0.58
CA GLY A 587 -15.09 -9.30 -1.57
C GLY A 587 -15.19 -10.69 -0.95
N TYR A 588 -15.38 -11.70 -1.80
CA TYR A 588 -15.67 -13.07 -1.38
C TYR A 588 -14.83 -14.09 -2.16
N TRP A 589 -14.15 -14.98 -1.45
CA TRP A 589 -13.50 -16.15 -2.05
C TRP A 589 -14.48 -17.31 -2.16
N TRP A 590 -14.70 -17.78 -3.39
CA TRP A 590 -15.60 -18.88 -3.69
C TRP A 590 -14.86 -20.03 -4.37
N ASN A 591 -15.06 -21.25 -3.89
CA ASN A 591 -14.59 -22.45 -4.58
C ASN A 591 -15.67 -22.93 -5.55
N SER A 592 -15.53 -22.57 -6.82
CA SER A 592 -16.52 -22.88 -7.83
C SER A 592 -16.62 -24.39 -8.13
N ALA A 593 -15.54 -25.15 -7.89
CA ALA A 593 -15.53 -26.60 -8.08
C ALA A 593 -16.43 -27.34 -7.09
N GLU A 594 -16.54 -26.87 -5.84
CA GLU A 594 -17.49 -27.41 -4.84
C GLU A 594 -18.95 -27.19 -5.25
N ALA A 595 -19.20 -26.22 -6.13
CA ALA A 595 -20.51 -25.94 -6.71
C ALA A 595 -20.73 -26.61 -8.07
N GLY A 596 -19.78 -27.44 -8.56
CA GLY A 596 -19.84 -28.04 -9.89
C GLY A 596 -19.50 -27.11 -11.06
N ILE A 597 -19.06 -25.88 -10.78
CA ILE A 597 -18.76 -24.86 -11.80
C ILE A 597 -17.24 -24.82 -12.03
N VAL A 598 -16.77 -25.40 -13.14
CA VAL A 598 -15.33 -25.40 -13.47
C VAL A 598 -15.11 -24.92 -14.90
N GLN A 599 -14.30 -23.88 -15.08
CA GLN A 599 -13.91 -23.42 -16.40
C GLN A 599 -12.90 -24.38 -17.05
N ARG A 600 -12.96 -24.51 -18.38
CA ARG A 600 -12.06 -25.39 -19.13
C ARG A 600 -10.60 -25.06 -18.87
N GLY A 601 -9.87 -26.05 -18.35
CA GLY A 601 -8.46 -25.92 -18.01
C GLY A 601 -8.15 -25.21 -16.69
N ALA A 602 -9.14 -24.84 -15.87
CA ALA A 602 -8.88 -24.33 -14.54
C ALA A 602 -8.14 -25.38 -13.68
N ALA A 603 -7.17 -24.94 -12.88
CA ALA A 603 -6.54 -25.81 -11.89
C ALA A 603 -7.52 -26.09 -10.75
N VAL A 604 -7.94 -27.36 -10.63
CA VAL A 604 -8.87 -27.83 -9.60
C VAL A 604 -8.14 -28.36 -8.35
N HIS A 605 -6.97 -28.97 -8.55
CA HIS A 605 -6.21 -29.63 -7.48
C HIS A 605 -4.97 -28.82 -7.08
N ALA A 606 -5.16 -27.80 -6.24
CA ALA A 606 -4.06 -27.17 -5.50
C ALA A 606 -3.89 -27.85 -4.14
N SER A 607 -2.66 -27.94 -3.63
CA SER A 607 -2.43 -28.47 -2.27
C SER A 607 -3.27 -27.68 -1.25
N PRO A 608 -4.14 -28.34 -0.48
CA PRO A 608 -5.06 -27.66 0.44
C PRO A 608 -4.37 -27.23 1.75
N LEU A 609 -3.14 -27.69 2.00
CA LEU A 609 -2.47 -27.58 3.31
C LEU A 609 -2.20 -26.14 3.76
N LEU A 610 -2.00 -25.21 2.83
CA LEU A 610 -1.75 -23.78 3.14
C LEU A 610 -2.67 -22.86 2.33
N MET A 611 -3.87 -23.35 2.00
CA MET A 611 -4.80 -22.64 1.13
C MET A 611 -5.21 -21.30 1.73
N LYS A 612 -5.63 -21.28 3.00
CA LYS A 612 -5.97 -20.04 3.73
C LYS A 612 -4.86 -18.99 3.63
N THR A 613 -3.65 -19.31 4.05
CA THR A 613 -2.52 -18.36 4.09
C THR A 613 -2.11 -17.91 2.69
N ARG A 614 -2.07 -18.83 1.71
CA ARG A 614 -1.76 -18.50 0.32
C ARG A 614 -2.76 -17.51 -0.27
N PHE A 615 -4.06 -17.77 -0.13
CA PHE A 615 -5.10 -16.94 -0.73
C PHE A 615 -5.26 -15.60 -0.01
N MET A 616 -4.95 -15.54 1.29
CA MET A 616 -4.79 -14.29 2.02
C MET A 616 -3.68 -13.40 1.42
N LEU A 617 -2.52 -13.99 1.09
CA LEU A 617 -1.43 -13.26 0.42
C LEU A 617 -1.81 -12.85 -1.01
N LEU A 618 -2.49 -13.72 -1.76
CA LEU A 618 -2.99 -13.37 -3.10
C LEU A 618 -3.94 -12.17 -3.04
N GLU A 619 -4.85 -12.14 -2.08
CA GLU A 619 -5.74 -11.00 -1.85
C GLU A 619 -4.96 -9.74 -1.44
N CYS A 620 -3.99 -9.87 -0.52
CA CYS A 620 -3.13 -8.76 -0.07
C CYS A 620 -2.35 -8.12 -1.22
N PHE A 621 -1.91 -8.89 -2.20
CA PHE A 621 -1.16 -8.37 -3.35
C PHE A 621 -2.02 -8.15 -4.60
N GLY A 622 -3.35 -8.27 -4.49
CA GLY A 622 -4.27 -8.12 -5.61
C GLY A 622 -3.93 -9.04 -6.77
N ALA A 623 -3.56 -10.29 -6.47
CA ALA A 623 -3.10 -11.32 -7.39
C ALA A 623 -4.20 -12.39 -7.57
N PHE A 624 -5.24 -12.06 -8.32
CA PHE A 624 -6.39 -12.91 -8.53
C PHE A 624 -6.22 -13.80 -9.78
N PRO A 625 -6.36 -15.14 -9.64
CA PRO A 625 -6.09 -16.09 -10.72
C PRO A 625 -7.20 -16.17 -11.78
N GLY A 626 -8.42 -15.73 -11.47
CA GLY A 626 -9.57 -15.78 -12.38
C GLY A 626 -9.78 -17.16 -13.02
N SER A 627 -9.89 -17.17 -14.35
CA SER A 627 -10.17 -18.37 -15.17
C SER A 627 -9.17 -19.53 -15.02
N SER A 628 -7.98 -19.27 -14.48
CA SER A 628 -6.94 -20.31 -14.32
C SER A 628 -7.10 -21.19 -13.07
N SER A 629 -8.07 -20.89 -12.21
CA SER A 629 -8.29 -21.55 -10.91
C SER A 629 -9.79 -21.77 -10.70
N ALA A 630 -10.16 -22.81 -9.94
CA ALA A 630 -11.53 -22.99 -9.44
C ALA A 630 -11.84 -22.09 -8.22
N ASN A 631 -10.81 -21.54 -7.57
CA ASN A 631 -10.98 -20.60 -6.48
C ASN A 631 -11.04 -19.16 -7.02
N TRP A 632 -12.23 -18.58 -7.05
CA TRP A 632 -12.51 -17.25 -7.59
C TRP A 632 -12.61 -16.21 -6.49
N PHE A 633 -12.03 -15.04 -6.73
CA PHE A 633 -12.30 -13.85 -5.91
C PHE A 633 -13.39 -13.01 -6.57
N LEU A 634 -14.52 -12.91 -5.90
CA LEU A 634 -15.73 -12.26 -6.37
C LEU A 634 -15.90 -10.89 -5.71
N SER A 635 -16.36 -9.91 -6.49
CA SER A 635 -16.66 -8.55 -6.04
C SER A 635 -17.90 -8.00 -6.75
N ASP A 636 -18.23 -6.74 -6.48
CA ASP A 636 -19.34 -6.01 -7.09
C ASP A 636 -19.36 -6.15 -8.62
N GLY A 637 -20.56 -6.41 -9.18
CA GLY A 637 -20.76 -6.53 -10.62
C GLY A 637 -20.35 -5.27 -11.39
N GLY A 638 -20.44 -4.10 -10.76
CA GLY A 638 -20.03 -2.81 -11.30
C GLY A 638 -18.52 -2.66 -11.52
N HIS A 639 -17.67 -3.50 -10.91
CA HIS A 639 -16.25 -3.59 -11.29
C HIS A 639 -16.06 -4.19 -12.68
N PHE A 640 -17.03 -4.97 -13.15
CA PHE A 640 -17.24 -5.26 -14.55
C PHE A 640 -18.09 -4.13 -15.15
N GLU A 641 -19.41 -4.20 -15.09
CA GLU A 641 -20.32 -3.27 -15.78
C GLU A 641 -21.47 -2.89 -14.83
N ASN A 642 -21.66 -1.60 -14.56
CA ASN A 642 -22.49 -1.14 -13.45
C ASN A 642 -23.98 -0.96 -13.80
N THR A 643 -24.34 -0.81 -15.07
CA THR A 643 -25.73 -0.60 -15.51
C THR A 643 -26.60 -1.85 -15.36
N GLY A 644 -25.99 -3.05 -15.40
CA GLY A 644 -26.68 -4.33 -15.40
C GLY A 644 -27.24 -4.72 -16.77
N ALA A 645 -27.10 -3.87 -17.79
CA ALA A 645 -27.64 -4.13 -19.12
C ALA A 645 -26.81 -5.15 -19.93
N TYR A 646 -25.54 -5.38 -19.58
CA TYR A 646 -24.68 -6.31 -20.31
C TYR A 646 -25.27 -7.72 -20.43
N ALA A 647 -25.85 -8.25 -19.35
CA ALA A 647 -26.48 -9.58 -19.37
C ALA A 647 -27.72 -9.62 -20.29
N LEU A 648 -28.49 -8.53 -20.36
CA LEU A 648 -29.67 -8.42 -21.23
C LEU A 648 -29.27 -8.31 -22.71
N LEU A 649 -28.23 -7.52 -23.01
CA LEU A 649 -27.66 -7.42 -24.35
C LEU A 649 -27.15 -8.77 -24.85
N ARG A 650 -26.54 -9.57 -23.96
CA ARG A 650 -26.09 -10.93 -24.28
C ARG A 650 -27.25 -11.85 -24.65
N GLN A 651 -28.45 -11.63 -24.08
CA GLN A 651 -29.68 -12.34 -24.44
C GLN A 651 -30.40 -11.75 -25.65
N GLN A 652 -29.87 -10.69 -26.26
CA GLN A 652 -30.43 -10.01 -27.44
C GLN A 652 -31.88 -9.52 -27.24
N ALA A 653 -32.17 -8.99 -26.06
CA ALA A 653 -33.48 -8.44 -25.71
C ALA A 653 -33.97 -7.41 -26.75
N SER A 654 -35.28 -7.43 -27.05
CA SER A 654 -35.89 -6.52 -28.03
C SER A 654 -36.05 -5.10 -27.46
N LEU A 655 -36.36 -5.01 -26.17
CA LEU A 655 -36.43 -3.75 -25.41
C LEU A 655 -35.66 -3.92 -24.10
N ILE A 656 -34.86 -2.93 -23.74
CA ILE A 656 -34.14 -2.84 -22.47
C ILE A 656 -34.45 -1.48 -21.84
N VAL A 657 -35.02 -1.46 -20.63
CA VAL A 657 -35.12 -0.23 -19.82
C VAL A 657 -33.97 -0.24 -18.82
N ILE A 658 -33.12 0.79 -18.81
CA ILE A 658 -31.97 0.89 -17.92
C ILE A 658 -32.20 2.00 -16.89
N ALA A 659 -32.26 1.66 -15.62
CA ALA A 659 -32.20 2.63 -14.54
C ALA A 659 -30.74 2.94 -14.18
N ASP A 660 -30.12 3.95 -14.80
CA ASP A 660 -28.72 4.34 -14.53
C ASP A 660 -28.60 5.21 -13.27
N CYS A 661 -28.53 4.54 -12.14
CA CYS A 661 -28.46 5.11 -10.81
C CYS A 661 -27.02 5.31 -10.33
N GLY A 662 -26.00 5.11 -11.18
CA GLY A 662 -24.60 5.40 -10.84
C GLY A 662 -24.40 6.86 -10.47
N ALA A 663 -23.55 7.14 -9.46
CA ALA A 663 -23.32 8.51 -9.00
C ALA A 663 -22.49 9.25 -10.04
N ASP A 664 -23.09 10.25 -10.67
CA ASP A 664 -22.47 11.01 -11.75
C ASP A 664 -22.85 12.49 -11.63
N PRO A 665 -22.26 13.23 -10.67
CA PRO A 665 -22.59 14.64 -10.41
C PRO A 665 -22.41 15.55 -11.62
N GLU A 666 -21.58 15.16 -12.57
CA GLU A 666 -21.25 15.92 -13.78
C GLU A 666 -21.96 15.38 -15.04
N TYR A 667 -22.77 14.33 -14.91
CA TYR A 667 -23.43 13.66 -16.04
C TYR A 667 -22.47 13.31 -17.19
N ARG A 668 -21.34 12.69 -16.86
CA ARG A 668 -20.33 12.21 -17.83
C ARG A 668 -20.69 10.86 -18.45
N PHE A 669 -21.67 10.15 -17.89
CA PHE A 669 -22.17 8.86 -18.35
C PHE A 669 -21.08 7.78 -18.48
N CYS A 670 -20.12 7.75 -17.54
CA CYS A 670 -18.98 6.82 -17.60
C CYS A 670 -19.40 5.34 -17.55
N ASP A 671 -20.43 4.99 -16.77
CA ASP A 671 -20.94 3.61 -16.68
C ASP A 671 -21.53 3.16 -18.03
N LEU A 672 -22.25 4.05 -18.70
CA LEU A 672 -22.79 3.82 -20.03
C LEU A 672 -21.69 3.70 -21.10
N GLU A 673 -20.64 4.55 -21.05
CA GLU A 673 -19.48 4.43 -21.94
C GLU A 673 -18.82 3.05 -21.80
N VAL A 674 -18.68 2.57 -20.55
CA VAL A 674 -18.15 1.24 -20.25
C VAL A 674 -19.05 0.13 -20.82
N LEU A 675 -20.38 0.26 -20.71
CA LEU A 675 -21.34 -0.66 -21.31
C LEU A 675 -21.20 -0.72 -22.84
N ILE A 676 -21.25 0.43 -23.53
CA ILE A 676 -21.17 0.51 -25.00
C ILE A 676 -19.89 -0.16 -25.50
N ARG A 677 -18.75 0.17 -24.88
CA ARG A 677 -17.45 -0.39 -25.25
C ARG A 677 -17.42 -1.92 -25.09
N ARG A 678 -18.05 -2.45 -24.04
CA ARG A 678 -18.12 -3.91 -23.79
C ARG A 678 -19.09 -4.60 -24.72
N ALA A 679 -20.25 -4.00 -24.98
CA ALA A 679 -21.22 -4.52 -25.93
C ALA A 679 -20.57 -4.71 -27.31
N ARG A 680 -19.80 -3.70 -27.77
CA ARG A 680 -19.08 -3.76 -29.04
C ARG A 680 -17.98 -4.83 -29.05
N ILE A 681 -17.12 -4.87 -28.03
CA ILE A 681 -15.96 -5.78 -28.02
C ILE A 681 -16.36 -7.23 -27.74
N ASP A 682 -17.27 -7.46 -26.79
CA ASP A 682 -17.53 -8.82 -26.28
C ASP A 682 -18.73 -9.47 -26.96
N LEU A 683 -19.74 -8.68 -27.36
CA LEU A 683 -21.00 -9.18 -27.90
C LEU A 683 -21.20 -8.83 -29.38
N ASN A 684 -20.28 -8.06 -29.98
CA ASN A 684 -20.42 -7.48 -31.31
C ASN A 684 -21.80 -6.79 -31.49
N ALA A 685 -22.21 -6.04 -30.45
CA ALA A 685 -23.45 -5.28 -30.41
C ALA A 685 -23.14 -3.78 -30.44
N GLU A 686 -23.69 -3.08 -31.43
CA GLU A 686 -23.49 -1.63 -31.63
C GLU A 686 -24.66 -0.87 -31.02
N ILE A 687 -24.37 0.11 -30.17
CA ILE A 687 -25.38 0.95 -29.50
C ILE A 687 -25.26 2.38 -30.05
N THR A 688 -26.35 2.88 -30.62
CA THR A 688 -26.44 4.23 -31.20
C THR A 688 -27.51 5.03 -30.46
N PHE A 689 -27.10 6.13 -29.83
CA PHE A 689 -28.05 7.05 -29.18
C PHE A 689 -28.87 7.83 -30.20
N MET A 690 -30.11 8.08 -29.86
CA MET A 690 -31.11 8.72 -30.69
C MET A 690 -31.61 9.99 -30.01
N LYS A 691 -31.94 11.01 -30.79
CA LYS A 691 -32.60 12.23 -30.34
C LYS A 691 -33.97 12.39 -31.01
N PRO A 692 -34.94 13.04 -30.34
CA PRO A 692 -36.21 13.42 -30.94
C PRO A 692 -36.04 14.09 -32.30
N ARG A 693 -36.81 13.67 -33.32
CA ARG A 693 -36.84 14.34 -34.62
C ARG A 693 -37.55 15.70 -34.47
N PRO A 694 -36.96 16.79 -34.98
CA PRO A 694 -37.64 18.09 -35.00
C PRO A 694 -38.98 18.02 -35.76
N GLY A 695 -40.05 18.52 -35.14
CA GLY A 695 -41.39 18.53 -35.75
C GLY A 695 -42.12 17.19 -35.79
N ALA A 696 -41.59 16.14 -35.14
CA ALA A 696 -42.38 14.94 -34.90
C ALA A 696 -43.52 15.25 -33.92
N ASP A 697 -44.69 14.64 -34.14
CA ASP A 697 -45.85 14.75 -33.28
C ASP A 697 -46.09 13.41 -32.59
N TRP A 698 -45.84 13.36 -31.28
CA TRP A 698 -46.00 12.19 -30.43
C TRP A 698 -46.13 12.66 -28.99
N ALA A 699 -47.20 12.24 -28.31
CA ALA A 699 -47.55 12.71 -26.97
C ALA A 699 -46.41 12.53 -25.93
N HIS A 700 -45.54 11.55 -26.15
CA HIS A 700 -44.45 11.21 -25.23
C HIS A 700 -43.09 11.85 -25.59
N LEU A 701 -42.96 12.58 -26.71
CA LEU A 701 -41.69 13.19 -27.16
C LEU A 701 -41.03 14.06 -26.09
N GLY A 702 -41.82 14.82 -25.32
CA GLY A 702 -41.31 15.74 -24.30
C GLY A 702 -40.56 15.08 -23.13
N ALA A 703 -40.73 13.76 -22.94
CA ALA A 703 -39.97 12.99 -21.94
C ALA A 703 -38.59 12.55 -22.45
N PHE A 704 -38.38 12.52 -23.77
CA PHE A 704 -37.15 12.07 -24.40
C PHE A 704 -36.24 13.23 -24.81
N GLY A 705 -34.93 13.01 -24.72
CA GLY A 705 -33.92 13.96 -25.18
C GLY A 705 -32.57 13.31 -25.47
N SER A 706 -31.61 14.13 -25.89
CA SER A 706 -30.20 13.73 -25.97
C SER A 706 -29.61 13.54 -24.57
N LEU A 707 -28.44 12.91 -24.49
CA LEU A 707 -27.71 12.81 -23.21
C LEU A 707 -27.38 14.20 -22.61
N ASN A 708 -27.21 15.23 -23.45
CA ASN A 708 -27.01 16.61 -23.00
C ASN A 708 -28.27 17.21 -22.38
N ASP A 709 -29.44 16.86 -22.90
CA ASP A 709 -30.72 17.32 -22.37
C ASP A 709 -30.97 16.72 -20.98
N LEU A 710 -30.63 15.45 -20.78
CA LEU A 710 -30.71 14.78 -19.47
C LEU A 710 -29.81 15.44 -18.41
N ALA A 711 -28.70 16.03 -18.83
CA ALA A 711 -27.76 16.74 -17.97
C ALA A 711 -28.16 18.21 -17.70
N SER A 712 -29.14 18.74 -18.43
CA SER A 712 -29.56 20.14 -18.34
C SER A 712 -30.64 20.34 -17.27
N SER A 713 -30.44 21.32 -16.39
CA SER A 713 -31.44 21.75 -15.41
C SER A 713 -32.64 22.48 -16.03
N HIS A 714 -32.57 22.83 -17.31
CA HIS A 714 -33.62 23.53 -18.04
C HIS A 714 -34.43 22.59 -18.96
N SER A 715 -34.07 21.31 -19.03
CA SER A 715 -34.78 20.33 -19.84
C SER A 715 -35.85 19.61 -19.04
N GLN A 716 -36.89 19.17 -19.76
CA GLN A 716 -37.91 18.25 -19.23
C GLN A 716 -37.58 16.78 -19.51
N ALA A 717 -36.52 16.52 -20.30
CA ALA A 717 -36.12 15.17 -20.68
C ALA A 717 -35.51 14.42 -19.49
N CYS A 718 -36.08 13.26 -19.20
CA CYS A 718 -35.58 12.31 -18.20
C CYS A 718 -35.28 10.94 -18.79
N LEU A 719 -35.63 10.74 -20.07
CA LEU A 719 -35.43 9.52 -20.83
C LEU A 719 -34.53 9.78 -22.04
N ALA A 720 -33.62 8.85 -22.34
CA ALA A 720 -32.90 8.84 -23.62
C ALA A 720 -33.17 7.52 -24.34
N LEU A 721 -33.26 7.56 -25.67
CA LEU A 721 -33.45 6.38 -26.50
C LEU A 721 -32.12 6.00 -27.17
N ALA A 722 -31.83 4.71 -27.23
CA ALA A 722 -30.76 4.18 -28.06
C ALA A 722 -31.21 2.94 -28.82
N GLN A 723 -30.76 2.80 -30.06
CA GLN A 723 -30.95 1.61 -30.86
C GLN A 723 -29.73 0.68 -30.70
N VAL A 724 -29.99 -0.61 -30.62
CA VAL A 724 -28.96 -1.66 -30.58
C VAL A 724 -29.04 -2.49 -31.84
N ARG A 725 -27.91 -2.74 -32.49
CA ARG A 725 -27.77 -3.73 -33.56
C ARG A 725 -26.93 -4.90 -33.04
N TYR A 726 -27.55 -6.07 -32.90
CA TYR A 726 -26.91 -7.28 -32.40
C TYR A 726 -26.12 -8.00 -33.49
N ALA A 727 -25.19 -8.87 -33.07
CA ALA A 727 -24.39 -9.70 -33.96
C ALA A 727 -25.21 -10.63 -34.88
N SER A 728 -26.41 -11.02 -34.44
CA SER A 728 -27.36 -11.82 -35.22
C SER A 728 -28.02 -11.06 -36.38
N GLY A 729 -27.80 -9.74 -36.48
CA GLY A 729 -28.54 -8.86 -37.39
C GLY A 729 -29.84 -8.33 -36.80
N ALA A 730 -30.31 -8.86 -35.66
CA ALA A 730 -31.51 -8.37 -35.00
C ALA A 730 -31.29 -6.96 -34.40
N THR A 731 -32.34 -6.15 -34.38
CA THR A 731 -32.35 -4.82 -33.75
C THR A 731 -33.01 -4.86 -32.38
N GLY A 732 -32.61 -4.00 -31.46
CA GLY A 732 -33.25 -3.82 -30.15
C GLY A 732 -33.24 -2.35 -29.76
N GLN A 733 -33.94 -2.02 -28.68
CA GLN A 733 -34.10 -0.64 -28.21
C GLN A 733 -33.73 -0.55 -26.74
N ILE A 734 -33.10 0.55 -26.35
CA ILE A 734 -32.73 0.88 -24.98
C ILE A 734 -33.42 2.18 -24.60
N VAL A 735 -34.21 2.15 -23.52
CA VAL A 735 -34.69 3.36 -22.85
C VAL A 735 -33.84 3.57 -21.60
N LEU A 736 -33.02 4.61 -21.62
CA LEU A 736 -32.19 5.02 -20.50
C LEU A 736 -32.99 5.94 -19.59
N VAL A 737 -33.12 5.54 -18.32
CA VAL A 737 -33.71 6.32 -17.23
C VAL A 737 -32.56 6.82 -16.36
N LYS A 738 -32.26 8.12 -16.44
CA LYS A 738 -31.22 8.76 -15.62
C LYS A 738 -31.90 9.56 -14.49
N PRO A 739 -31.54 9.36 -13.21
CA PRO A 739 -31.98 10.25 -12.15
C PRO A 739 -31.50 11.67 -12.44
N ASN A 740 -32.42 12.58 -12.71
CA ASN A 740 -32.16 13.99 -12.91
C ASN A 740 -33.28 14.84 -12.29
N VAL A 741 -33.03 16.14 -12.13
CA VAL A 741 -34.04 17.08 -11.66
C VAL A 741 -34.59 17.78 -12.89
N SER A 742 -35.67 17.26 -13.47
CA SER A 742 -36.38 17.91 -14.58
C SER A 742 -37.27 19.05 -14.05
N ALA A 743 -37.61 20.00 -14.92
CA ALA A 743 -38.32 21.23 -14.50
C ALA A 743 -39.81 21.04 -14.14
N THR A 744 -40.33 19.81 -14.11
CA THR A 744 -41.72 19.47 -13.75
C THR A 744 -41.83 18.57 -12.50
N LEU A 745 -40.76 18.48 -11.70
CA LEU A 745 -40.79 17.68 -10.48
C LEU A 745 -41.65 18.31 -9.35
N PRO A 746 -42.24 17.48 -8.47
CA PRO A 746 -42.91 17.92 -7.25
C PRO A 746 -42.09 18.90 -6.40
N VAL A 747 -42.79 19.83 -5.71
CA VAL A 747 -42.18 20.93 -4.93
C VAL A 747 -41.27 20.43 -3.82
N ASP A 748 -41.60 19.30 -3.18
CA ASP A 748 -40.78 18.68 -2.14
C ASP A 748 -39.40 18.22 -2.68
N LEU A 749 -39.35 17.62 -3.88
CA LEU A 749 -38.07 17.24 -4.52
C LEU A 749 -37.24 18.46 -4.91
N VAL A 750 -37.89 19.53 -5.38
CA VAL A 750 -37.22 20.81 -5.70
C VAL A 750 -36.62 21.44 -4.43
N ASN A 751 -37.38 21.47 -3.33
CA ASN A 751 -36.90 21.95 -2.04
C ASN A 751 -35.77 21.07 -1.49
N PHE A 752 -35.89 19.75 -1.60
CA PHE A 752 -34.85 18.82 -1.17
C PHE A 752 -33.54 19.03 -1.95
N LYS A 753 -33.62 19.24 -3.27
CA LYS A 753 -32.48 19.62 -4.12
C LYS A 753 -31.83 20.93 -3.69
N ALA A 754 -32.64 21.93 -3.33
CA ALA A 754 -32.13 23.22 -2.86
C ALA A 754 -31.34 23.08 -1.55
N SER A 755 -31.81 22.24 -0.63
CA SER A 755 -31.08 21.94 0.62
C SER A 755 -29.94 20.94 0.45
N ASN A 756 -29.97 20.10 -0.60
CA ASN A 756 -28.99 19.06 -0.88
C ASN A 756 -28.46 19.18 -2.32
N PRO A 757 -27.45 20.05 -2.58
CA PRO A 757 -27.00 20.37 -3.94
C PRO A 757 -26.51 19.16 -4.77
N LEU A 758 -26.08 18.08 -4.12
CA LEU A 758 -25.63 16.86 -4.79
C LEU A 758 -26.78 15.93 -5.21
N PHE A 759 -28.00 16.09 -4.70
CA PHE A 759 -29.15 15.29 -5.15
C PHE A 759 -29.43 15.51 -6.66
N PRO A 760 -29.81 14.50 -7.46
CA PRO A 760 -29.93 13.06 -7.16
C PRO A 760 -28.63 12.28 -7.43
N GLN A 761 -27.48 12.94 -7.42
CA GLN A 761 -26.15 12.39 -7.70
C GLN A 761 -25.27 12.31 -6.43
N GLN A 762 -25.87 12.07 -5.25
CA GLN A 762 -25.09 11.92 -4.01
C GLN A 762 -24.13 10.74 -4.10
N PRO A 763 -22.97 10.75 -3.41
CA PRO A 763 -21.97 9.69 -3.52
C PRO A 763 -22.49 8.31 -3.12
N THR A 764 -21.99 7.25 -3.78
CA THR A 764 -22.32 5.85 -3.45
C THR A 764 -21.74 5.37 -2.13
N THR A 765 -20.81 6.11 -1.52
CA THR A 765 -20.25 5.76 -0.21
C THR A 765 -21.13 6.15 0.96
N ASP A 766 -22.14 6.99 0.74
CA ASP A 766 -23.20 7.21 1.70
C ASP A 766 -24.19 6.03 1.64
N GLN A 767 -24.05 5.13 2.62
CA GLN A 767 -24.94 3.99 2.81
C GLN A 767 -25.92 4.19 3.99
N PHE A 768 -25.96 5.38 4.59
CA PHE A 768 -26.70 5.67 5.83
C PHE A 768 -27.84 6.66 5.57
N PHE A 769 -28.64 6.40 4.54
CA PHE A 769 -29.75 7.28 4.18
C PHE A 769 -30.66 7.54 5.38
N ASP A 770 -30.90 8.82 5.66
CA ASP A 770 -32.00 9.22 6.52
C ASP A 770 -33.34 9.11 5.78
N GLU A 771 -34.42 9.37 6.53
CA GLU A 771 -35.78 9.25 6.01
C GLU A 771 -36.03 10.22 4.84
N ALA A 772 -35.52 11.45 4.92
CA ALA A 772 -35.70 12.46 3.88
C ALA A 772 -34.97 12.09 2.58
N GLN A 773 -33.72 11.62 2.68
CA GLN A 773 -32.97 11.07 1.55
C GLN A 773 -33.71 9.89 0.93
N TRP A 774 -34.12 8.92 1.75
CA TRP A 774 -34.81 7.73 1.26
C TRP A 774 -36.10 8.09 0.52
N GLU A 775 -36.99 8.88 1.13
CA GLU A 775 -38.27 9.25 0.51
C GLU A 775 -38.05 10.07 -0.77
N SER A 776 -37.07 10.98 -0.79
CA SER A 776 -36.78 11.80 -1.98
C SER A 776 -36.29 10.97 -3.19
N TYR A 777 -35.42 9.98 -3.00
CA TYR A 777 -35.01 9.09 -4.10
C TYR A 777 -36.13 8.17 -4.55
N PHE A 778 -36.93 7.67 -3.61
CA PHE A 778 -38.07 6.81 -3.91
C PHE A 778 -39.12 7.57 -4.72
N ARG A 779 -39.47 8.79 -4.30
CA ARG A 779 -40.38 9.69 -5.02
C ARG A 779 -39.85 10.07 -6.39
N LEU A 780 -38.56 10.41 -6.51
CA LEU A 780 -37.96 10.72 -7.81
C LEU A 780 -38.03 9.52 -8.78
N GLY A 781 -37.74 8.31 -8.29
CA GLY A 781 -37.85 7.09 -9.09
C GLY A 781 -39.28 6.84 -9.57
N ALA A 782 -40.27 7.06 -8.69
CA ALA A 782 -41.69 6.94 -9.03
C ALA A 782 -42.14 7.99 -10.05
N GLU A 783 -41.70 9.24 -9.90
CA GLU A 783 -42.06 10.34 -10.79
C GLU A 783 -41.52 10.13 -12.21
N ILE A 784 -40.23 9.81 -12.34
CA ILE A 784 -39.63 9.51 -13.65
C ILE A 784 -40.23 8.22 -14.23
N GLY A 785 -40.42 7.20 -13.39
CA GLY A 785 -41.03 5.95 -13.80
C GLY A 785 -42.47 6.10 -14.29
N SER A 786 -43.21 7.09 -13.77
CA SER A 786 -44.57 7.38 -14.21
C SER A 786 -44.65 7.75 -15.69
N ARG A 787 -43.55 8.19 -16.29
CA ARG A 787 -43.47 8.51 -17.72
C ARG A 787 -43.32 7.28 -18.60
N LEU A 788 -42.99 6.11 -18.06
CA LEU A 788 -42.84 4.85 -18.81
C LEU A 788 -44.21 4.20 -19.03
N GLU A 789 -44.99 4.78 -19.92
CA GLU A 789 -46.34 4.31 -20.23
C GLU A 789 -46.32 3.05 -21.10
N GLY A 790 -47.35 2.20 -20.97
CA GLY A 790 -47.38 0.92 -21.68
C GLY A 790 -47.40 1.04 -23.20
N GLU A 791 -48.24 1.95 -23.72
CA GLU A 791 -48.33 2.27 -25.15
C GLU A 791 -46.98 2.79 -25.67
N MET A 792 -46.34 3.71 -24.92
CA MET A 792 -45.01 4.20 -25.25
C MET A 792 -43.97 3.08 -25.34
N LEU A 793 -43.92 2.17 -24.36
CA LEU A 793 -42.95 1.07 -24.38
C LEU A 793 -43.22 0.09 -25.53
N ASP A 794 -44.49 -0.19 -25.84
CA ASP A 794 -44.88 -1.05 -26.96
C ASP A 794 -44.45 -0.42 -28.30
N GLU A 795 -44.67 0.88 -28.51
CA GLU A 795 -44.23 1.62 -29.70
C GLU A 795 -42.71 1.73 -29.82
N VAL A 796 -42.02 2.00 -28.70
CA VAL A 796 -40.56 2.01 -28.66
C VAL A 796 -40.02 0.63 -29.00
N ALA A 797 -40.61 -0.47 -28.50
CA ALA A 797 -40.18 -1.82 -28.83
C ALA A 797 -40.31 -2.14 -30.33
N MET A 798 -41.28 -1.53 -31.02
CA MET A 798 -41.42 -1.59 -32.48
C MET A 798 -40.43 -0.70 -33.24
N GLY A 799 -39.64 0.11 -32.53
CA GLY A 799 -38.56 0.95 -33.05
C GLY A 799 -38.92 2.41 -33.28
N ALA A 800 -40.13 2.85 -32.89
CA ALA A 800 -40.60 4.23 -33.02
C ALA A 800 -40.27 4.87 -34.39
N PRO A 801 -40.70 4.25 -35.51
CA PRO A 801 -40.25 4.61 -36.85
C PRO A 801 -40.62 6.06 -37.19
N GLY A 802 -39.63 6.85 -37.60
CA GLY A 802 -39.85 8.24 -38.01
C GLY A 802 -39.91 9.27 -36.87
N LEU A 803 -39.89 8.84 -35.59
CA LEU A 803 -39.97 9.74 -34.43
C LEU A 803 -38.59 10.21 -33.94
N PHE A 804 -37.55 9.42 -34.19
CA PHE A 804 -36.19 9.67 -33.70
C PHE A 804 -35.17 9.67 -34.84
N VAL A 805 -34.06 10.38 -34.62
CA VAL A 805 -32.88 10.41 -35.51
C VAL A 805 -31.62 10.14 -34.70
N PRO A 806 -30.54 9.60 -35.31
CA PRO A 806 -29.28 9.43 -34.60
C PRO A 806 -28.79 10.74 -33.98
N ASP A 807 -28.32 10.67 -32.73
CA ASP A 807 -27.73 11.82 -32.05
C ASP A 807 -26.30 12.04 -32.56
N ASP A 808 -26.11 13.13 -33.30
CA ASP A 808 -24.82 13.59 -33.84
C ASP A 808 -24.02 14.43 -32.82
N GLY A 809 -24.55 14.61 -31.59
CA GLY A 809 -23.95 15.42 -30.54
C GLY A 809 -24.08 16.93 -30.75
N GLN A 810 -24.81 17.38 -31.79
CA GLN A 810 -25.11 18.80 -31.99
C GLN A 810 -26.34 19.22 -31.18
N ALA A 811 -26.26 20.40 -30.56
CA ALA A 811 -27.37 20.97 -29.82
C ALA A 811 -28.56 21.20 -30.76
N GLN A 812 -29.77 20.82 -30.33
CA GLN A 812 -30.97 21.22 -31.04
C GLN A 812 -31.06 22.76 -31.04
N PRO A 813 -31.36 23.39 -32.19
CA PRO A 813 -31.72 24.80 -32.19
C PRO A 813 -32.98 24.97 -31.33
N PRO A 814 -33.06 26.02 -30.50
CA PRO A 814 -34.25 26.25 -29.69
C PRO A 814 -35.46 26.37 -30.62
N VAL A 815 -36.51 25.58 -30.33
CA VAL A 815 -37.81 25.74 -30.97
C VAL A 815 -38.27 27.16 -30.64
N ARG A 816 -38.30 28.04 -31.64
CA ARG A 816 -38.99 29.32 -31.52
C ARG A 816 -40.46 28.99 -31.26
N ALA A 817 -40.93 29.30 -30.06
CA ALA A 817 -42.36 29.42 -29.84
C ALA A 817 -42.86 30.45 -30.86
N ALA A 818 -43.72 30.01 -31.77
CA ALA A 818 -44.59 30.93 -32.48
C ALA A 818 -45.46 31.64 -31.42
N ASP A 819 -45.68 32.93 -31.64
CA ASP A 819 -46.50 33.84 -30.82
C ASP A 819 -45.78 34.57 -29.68
N ALA A 820 -45.05 35.62 -30.06
CA ALA A 820 -45.15 36.95 -29.44
C ALA A 820 -44.50 37.99 -30.37
N ASP A 821 -45.34 38.69 -31.13
CA ASP A 821 -45.03 40.02 -31.66
C ASP A 821 -44.69 40.94 -30.48
N ARG A 822 -43.47 41.48 -30.46
CA ARG A 822 -43.17 42.80 -29.90
C ARG A 822 -41.78 43.26 -30.31
N ASP A 823 -41.78 44.41 -30.97
CA ASP A 823 -40.63 45.26 -31.24
C ASP A 823 -39.76 45.44 -30.00
N ASP A 824 -38.46 45.20 -30.14
CA ASP A 824 -37.45 46.07 -29.55
C ASP A 824 -36.13 45.97 -30.34
N LYS A 825 -35.83 47.06 -31.05
CA LYS A 825 -34.51 47.39 -31.55
C LYS A 825 -33.69 47.83 -30.35
N ASP A 826 -32.71 47.03 -29.93
CA ASP A 826 -31.37 47.48 -29.51
C ASP A 826 -30.58 46.34 -28.88
N SER A 827 -29.56 45.86 -29.59
CA SER A 827 -28.25 45.42 -29.04
C SER A 827 -27.48 44.63 -30.11
N ALA A 828 -26.77 45.37 -30.96
CA ALA A 828 -25.66 44.85 -31.73
C ALA A 828 -24.44 44.68 -30.80
N ALA A 829 -24.01 43.43 -30.58
CA ALA A 829 -22.61 43.01 -30.44
C ALA A 829 -22.54 41.55 -29.94
N ALA A 830 -22.65 40.58 -30.85
CA ALA A 830 -22.22 39.21 -30.61
C ALA A 830 -20.76 39.05 -31.07
N PRO A 831 -19.81 38.63 -30.22
CA PRO A 831 -18.55 38.14 -30.72
C PRO A 831 -18.74 36.70 -31.21
N THR A 832 -18.39 36.50 -32.47
CA THR A 832 -18.17 35.21 -33.13
C THR A 832 -17.07 34.42 -32.43
N ALA A 833 -17.44 33.65 -31.40
CA ALA A 833 -16.58 32.63 -30.80
C ALA A 833 -16.65 31.36 -31.66
N GLY A 834 -15.60 31.16 -32.46
CA GLY A 834 -15.38 29.97 -33.27
C GLY A 834 -15.41 28.67 -32.46
N ALA A 835 -15.82 27.61 -33.16
CA ALA A 835 -16.11 26.28 -32.68
C ALA A 835 -14.96 25.63 -31.90
N MET A 836 -15.14 25.49 -30.58
CA MET A 836 -14.69 24.32 -29.84
C MET A 836 -15.91 23.66 -29.21
N SER A 837 -15.99 22.33 -29.29
CA SER A 837 -17.06 21.55 -28.66
C SER A 837 -17.17 21.92 -27.18
N ARG A 838 -18.39 22.25 -26.72
CA ARG A 838 -18.70 22.58 -25.31
C ARG A 838 -18.32 21.46 -24.33
N LEU A 839 -17.97 20.26 -24.84
CA LEU A 839 -17.36 19.15 -24.10
C LEU A 839 -15.93 19.47 -23.63
N GLN A 840 -15.11 20.13 -24.46
CA GLN A 840 -13.70 20.45 -24.16
C GLN A 840 -13.56 21.63 -23.17
N ALA A 841 -14.49 22.58 -23.20
CA ALA A 841 -14.49 23.73 -22.28
C ALA A 841 -14.86 23.35 -20.84
N ARG A 842 -15.65 22.28 -20.63
CA ARG A 842 -16.05 21.78 -19.31
C ARG A 842 -14.91 21.04 -18.58
N VAL A 843 -14.02 20.38 -19.33
CA VAL A 843 -12.82 19.69 -18.79
C VAL A 843 -11.85 20.67 -18.11
N MET A 844 -11.83 21.95 -18.54
CA MET A 844 -10.86 22.94 -18.06
C MET A 844 -11.35 23.79 -16.87
N ARG A 845 -12.66 23.94 -16.64
CA ARG A 845 -13.22 24.74 -15.52
C ARG A 845 -13.29 23.98 -14.18
N ALA A 846 -13.10 22.66 -14.18
CA ALA A 846 -13.19 21.80 -12.99
C ALA A 846 -12.10 22.02 -11.92
N GLY A 847 -11.08 22.84 -12.20
CA GLY A 847 -9.91 23.01 -11.33
C GLY A 847 -10.04 23.97 -10.15
N ALA A 848 -11.08 24.82 -10.06
CA ALA A 848 -10.93 26.08 -9.31
C ALA A 848 -11.67 26.25 -7.97
N MET A 849 -12.67 25.46 -7.57
CA MET A 849 -13.43 25.79 -6.33
C MET A 849 -13.74 24.60 -5.43
N THR A 850 -13.60 24.79 -4.11
CA THR A 850 -13.89 23.87 -2.97
C THR A 850 -12.74 22.99 -2.45
N ALA A 851 -11.73 23.64 -1.87
CA ALA A 851 -10.75 23.03 -0.96
C ALA A 851 -10.89 23.65 0.43
N SER A 852 -11.79 23.16 1.28
CA SER A 852 -11.83 23.67 2.67
C SER A 852 -12.42 22.77 3.75
N VAL A 853 -12.96 21.57 3.47
CA VAL A 853 -13.64 20.80 4.55
C VAL A 853 -13.08 19.37 4.79
N GLY A 854 -12.12 18.91 3.99
CA GLY A 854 -11.51 17.57 4.15
C GLY A 854 -10.20 17.52 4.94
N LEU A 855 -9.55 18.65 5.18
CA LEU A 855 -8.22 18.71 5.81
C LEU A 855 -8.29 18.58 7.34
N GLY A 856 -9.42 18.92 7.97
CA GLY A 856 -9.54 18.98 9.43
C GLY A 856 -9.30 17.63 10.12
N THR A 857 -9.95 16.56 9.66
CA THR A 857 -9.89 15.23 10.30
C THR A 857 -8.61 14.47 9.99
N ALA A 858 -8.08 14.58 8.77
CA ALA A 858 -6.77 14.03 8.41
C ALA A 858 -5.63 14.77 9.14
N ALA A 859 -5.78 16.08 9.35
CA ALA A 859 -4.86 16.85 10.19
C ALA A 859 -4.95 16.43 11.65
N THR A 860 -6.13 16.11 12.22
CA THR A 860 -6.22 15.68 13.63
C THR A 860 -5.48 14.36 13.88
N PHE A 861 -5.59 13.37 12.98
CA PHE A 861 -4.86 12.10 13.10
C PHE A 861 -3.38 12.23 12.72
N GLY A 862 -3.05 13.07 11.74
CA GLY A 862 -1.66 13.43 11.43
C GLY A 862 -0.97 14.14 12.59
N VAL A 863 -1.70 14.99 13.30
CA VAL A 863 -1.25 15.67 14.53
C VAL A 863 -1.06 14.66 15.66
N ALA A 864 -1.95 13.69 15.86
CA ALA A 864 -1.75 12.65 16.87
C ALA A 864 -0.53 11.75 16.58
N ALA A 865 -0.32 11.35 15.31
CA ALA A 865 0.86 10.59 14.89
C ALA A 865 2.15 11.43 15.01
N TRP A 866 2.09 12.72 14.66
CA TRP A 866 3.20 13.66 14.83
C TRP A 866 3.51 13.90 16.31
N GLN A 867 2.50 14.07 17.16
CA GLN A 867 2.64 14.22 18.62
C GLN A 867 3.24 12.98 19.27
N GLY A 868 2.93 11.78 18.78
CA GLY A 868 3.58 10.53 19.22
C GLY A 868 5.07 10.47 18.85
N ILE A 869 5.44 10.92 17.66
CA ILE A 869 6.85 10.99 17.21
C ILE A 869 7.59 12.12 17.95
N ASP A 870 6.93 13.25 18.18
CA ASP A 870 7.51 14.43 18.83
C ASP A 870 7.74 14.20 20.33
N SER A 871 6.76 13.61 21.03
CA SER A 871 6.93 13.19 22.44
C SER A 871 8.09 12.20 22.62
N TRP A 872 8.30 11.28 21.67
CA TRP A 872 9.46 10.39 21.67
C TRP A 872 10.79 11.13 21.45
N ARG A 873 10.82 12.10 20.52
CA ARG A 873 12.02 12.94 20.30
C ARG A 873 12.37 13.77 21.52
N VAL A 874 11.37 14.37 22.16
CA VAL A 874 11.53 15.17 23.38
C VAL A 874 12.04 14.28 24.51
N GLN A 875 11.47 13.10 24.73
CA GLN A 875 11.93 12.16 25.75
C GLN A 875 13.40 11.75 25.53
N ARG A 876 13.82 11.48 24.29
CA ARG A 876 15.22 11.13 23.97
C ARG A 876 16.18 12.29 24.23
N ALA A 877 15.77 13.52 23.90
CA ALA A 877 16.56 14.72 24.16
C ALA A 877 16.68 15.01 25.67
N GLU A 878 15.63 14.80 26.45
CA GLU A 878 15.65 14.94 27.91
C GLU A 878 16.55 13.89 28.57
N THR A 879 16.47 12.63 28.16
CA THR A 879 17.37 11.57 28.65
C THR A 879 18.83 11.91 28.35
N GLN A 880 19.13 12.34 27.12
CA GLN A 880 20.51 12.72 26.73
C GLN A 880 21.00 13.97 27.48
N LYS A 881 20.11 14.90 27.82
CA LYS A 881 20.42 16.07 28.64
C LYS A 881 20.72 15.67 30.09
N ALA A 882 19.94 14.75 30.67
CA ALA A 882 20.15 14.21 32.00
C ALA A 882 21.47 13.41 32.09
N GLU A 883 21.79 12.63 31.06
CA GLU A 883 23.08 11.92 30.93
C GLU A 883 24.26 12.89 30.88
N ASN A 884 24.17 13.94 30.06
CA ASN A 884 25.23 14.96 29.94
C ASN A 884 25.40 15.78 31.23
N SER A 885 24.33 16.09 31.96
CA SER A 885 24.43 16.76 33.26
C SER A 885 25.08 15.87 34.32
N ALA A 886 24.70 14.59 34.38
CA ALA A 886 25.29 13.64 35.31
C ALA A 886 26.80 13.46 35.05
N PHE A 887 27.22 13.41 33.78
CA PHE A 887 28.64 13.38 33.42
C PHE A 887 29.39 14.64 33.83
N LYS A 888 28.76 15.82 33.69
CA LYS A 888 29.37 17.09 34.10
C LYS A 888 29.62 17.09 35.61
N ASP A 889 28.63 16.72 36.41
CA ASP A 889 28.72 16.73 37.87
C ASP A 889 29.75 15.72 38.39
N LEU A 890 29.75 14.50 37.84
CA LEU A 890 30.75 13.47 38.15
C LEU A 890 32.17 13.89 37.76
N THR A 891 32.35 14.52 36.60
CA THR A 891 33.68 14.96 36.14
C THR A 891 34.19 16.15 36.96
N GLU A 892 33.30 17.05 37.40
CA GLU A 892 33.66 18.19 38.25
C GLU A 892 34.09 17.73 39.66
N LEU A 893 33.35 16.78 40.26
CA LEU A 893 33.73 16.18 41.54
C LEU A 893 35.00 15.32 41.43
N TRP A 894 35.17 14.57 40.33
CA TRP A 894 36.39 13.80 40.06
C TRP A 894 37.62 14.68 39.84
N ALA A 895 37.47 15.84 39.19
CA ALA A 895 38.55 16.81 39.05
C ALA A 895 39.04 17.34 40.40
N ARG A 896 38.12 17.52 41.37
CA ARG A 896 38.45 17.92 42.75
C ARG A 896 39.16 16.83 43.54
N LEU A 897 39.05 15.55 43.12
CA LEU A 897 39.77 14.43 43.71
C LEU A 897 41.27 14.44 43.37
N ARG A 898 41.67 15.03 42.23
CA ARG A 898 43.08 15.11 41.77
C ARG A 898 43.79 16.41 42.10
N ALA A 899 43.05 17.50 42.31
CA ALA A 899 43.61 18.72 42.89
C ALA A 899 43.79 18.45 44.39
N GLY A 900 45.01 18.16 44.84
CA GLY A 900 45.33 17.75 46.23
C GLY A 900 45.10 18.81 47.31
N THR A 901 43.96 19.52 47.26
CA THR A 901 43.60 20.63 48.15
C THR A 901 42.30 20.38 48.94
N ALA A 902 41.74 19.17 48.96
CA ALA A 902 40.50 18.90 49.68
C ALA A 902 40.71 18.10 50.97
N THR A 903 40.03 18.55 52.02
CA THR A 903 39.65 17.85 53.25
C THR A 903 39.11 16.44 52.98
N ASN A 904 39.01 15.59 54.03
CA ASN A 904 38.48 14.21 54.02
C ASN A 904 37.03 14.04 53.45
N GLU A 905 36.43 15.06 52.83
CA GLU A 905 35.06 15.07 52.31
C GLU A 905 34.96 14.79 50.80
N ALA A 906 36.04 14.97 50.03
CA ALA A 906 35.98 14.83 48.56
C ALA A 906 35.68 13.40 48.05
N PRO A 907 36.29 12.32 48.60
CA PRO A 907 35.95 10.95 48.20
C PRO A 907 34.50 10.58 48.56
N ALA A 908 34.02 11.07 49.70
CA ALA A 908 32.66 10.85 50.18
C ALA A 908 31.60 11.47 49.26
N LEU A 909 31.82 12.71 48.79
CA LEU A 909 30.93 13.41 47.87
C LEU A 909 30.88 12.73 46.49
N LEU A 910 32.04 12.33 45.96
CA LEU A 910 32.09 11.59 44.69
C LEU A 910 31.42 10.21 44.82
N ALA A 911 31.63 9.51 45.93
CA ALA A 911 30.99 8.22 46.18
C ALA A 911 29.46 8.34 46.32
N ALA A 912 28.97 9.36 47.03
CA ALA A 912 27.54 9.62 47.16
C ALA A 912 26.90 9.96 45.80
N GLU A 913 27.56 10.77 44.98
CA GLU A 913 27.07 11.13 43.65
C GLU A 913 27.12 9.94 42.67
N LEU A 914 28.13 9.08 42.78
CA LEU A 914 28.21 7.82 42.03
C LEU A 914 27.11 6.84 42.42
N LEU A 915 26.80 6.71 43.72
CA LEU A 915 25.69 5.87 44.19
C LEU A 915 24.34 6.43 43.71
N ARG A 916 24.14 7.76 43.79
CA ARG A 916 22.92 8.43 43.32
C ARG A 916 22.74 8.30 41.80
N THR A 917 23.82 8.52 41.05
CA THR A 917 23.82 8.42 39.58
C THR A 917 23.70 6.97 39.13
N GLY A 918 24.35 6.04 39.85
CA GLY A 918 24.24 4.61 39.64
C GLY A 918 22.83 4.10 39.87
N ASP A 919 22.15 4.51 40.94
CA ASP A 919 20.75 4.12 41.19
C ASP A 919 19.78 4.68 40.12
N LEU A 920 20.05 5.89 39.63
CA LEU A 920 19.25 6.54 38.61
C LEU A 920 19.47 5.96 37.19
N LEU A 921 20.70 5.58 36.86
CA LEU A 921 21.09 5.15 35.51
C LEU A 921 21.30 3.64 35.36
N CYS A 922 21.41 2.88 36.45
CA CYS A 922 21.73 1.45 36.47
C CYS A 922 20.72 0.61 37.25
N ARG A 923 19.44 0.93 37.09
CA ARG A 923 18.30 0.18 37.66
C ARG A 923 18.31 -1.28 37.17
N ASP A 924 17.87 -2.21 38.02
CA ASP A 924 17.81 -3.66 37.75
C ASP A 924 17.40 -4.00 36.30
N GLY A 925 18.27 -4.71 35.59
CA GLY A 925 18.04 -5.20 34.22
C GLY A 925 18.35 -4.23 33.08
N SER A 926 18.96 -3.07 33.34
CA SER A 926 19.45 -2.14 32.31
C SER A 926 20.92 -2.41 31.91
N GLU A 927 21.30 -2.11 30.67
CA GLU A 927 22.70 -2.25 30.21
C GLU A 927 23.63 -1.39 31.08
N ASN A 928 24.78 -1.92 31.51
CA ASN A 928 25.79 -1.22 32.32
C ASN A 928 26.27 0.10 31.65
N PHE A 929 25.53 1.18 31.88
CA PHE A 929 25.75 2.49 31.26
C PHE A 929 27.16 3.01 31.53
N MET A 930 27.62 2.89 32.79
CA MET A 930 28.96 3.32 33.20
C MET A 930 30.09 2.52 32.54
N ALA A 931 29.84 1.30 32.07
CA ALA A 931 30.83 0.49 31.36
C ALA A 931 30.98 0.90 29.87
N LYS A 932 30.04 1.66 29.32
CA LYS A 932 30.10 2.12 27.91
C LYS A 932 31.16 3.20 27.68
N PHE A 933 31.51 3.98 28.70
CA PHE A 933 32.48 5.07 28.58
C PHE A 933 33.75 4.77 29.38
N ARG A 934 34.91 4.81 28.72
CA ARG A 934 36.21 4.57 29.39
C ARG A 934 36.50 5.56 30.52
N LEU A 935 35.97 6.79 30.42
CA LEU A 935 36.14 7.82 31.44
C LEU A 935 35.33 7.49 32.71
N SER A 936 34.07 7.06 32.59
CA SER A 936 33.26 6.70 33.75
C SER A 936 33.80 5.50 34.50
N VAL A 937 34.31 4.47 33.79
CA VAL A 937 35.02 3.34 34.41
C VAL A 937 36.18 3.85 35.25
N ARG A 938 37.00 4.76 34.69
CA ARG A 938 38.12 5.35 35.41
C ARG A 938 37.71 6.23 36.58
N ILE A 939 36.61 6.98 36.48
CA ILE A 939 36.05 7.77 37.59
C ILE A 939 35.62 6.85 38.74
N VAL A 940 34.96 5.73 38.43
CA VAL A 940 34.52 4.72 39.42
C VAL A 940 35.72 4.05 40.08
N ASP A 941 36.73 3.65 39.30
CA ASP A 941 37.96 3.03 39.80
C ASP A 941 38.75 3.99 40.69
N ASP A 942 38.98 5.23 40.25
CA ASP A 942 39.68 6.27 41.03
C ASP A 942 38.90 6.60 42.32
N ALA A 943 37.56 6.62 42.28
CA ALA A 943 36.71 6.85 43.46
C ALA A 943 36.78 5.69 44.47
N LYS A 944 36.70 4.44 43.99
CA LYS A 944 36.87 3.24 44.83
C LYS A 944 38.26 3.21 45.46
N GLN A 945 39.30 3.53 44.68
CA GLN A 945 40.67 3.59 45.17
C GLN A 945 40.84 4.67 46.24
N ALA A 946 40.23 5.85 46.06
CA ALA A 946 40.24 6.90 47.07
C ALA A 946 39.51 6.50 48.36
N CYS A 947 38.33 5.86 48.26
CA CYS A 947 37.59 5.33 49.41
C CYS A 947 38.34 4.20 50.15
N VAL A 948 39.14 3.38 49.43
CA VAL A 948 39.98 2.34 50.04
C VAL A 948 41.14 2.95 50.85
N ASN A 949 41.69 4.07 50.39
CA ASN A 949 42.79 4.77 51.05
C ASN A 949 42.36 5.51 52.34
N GLU A 950 41.06 5.68 52.59
CA GLU A 950 40.55 6.14 53.89
C GLU A 950 40.71 5.06 54.97
N ALA A 951 41.22 5.43 56.14
CA ALA A 951 41.33 4.53 57.29
C ALA A 951 39.95 3.96 57.65
N ALA A 952 39.88 2.65 57.95
CA ALA A 952 38.60 1.95 58.14
C ALA A 952 37.70 2.57 59.23
N GLU A 953 38.29 3.22 60.25
CA GLU A 953 37.60 3.92 61.34
C GLU A 953 37.07 5.31 60.96
N GLN A 954 37.52 5.89 59.84
CA GLN A 954 37.15 7.23 59.36
C GLN A 954 36.33 7.21 58.06
N ARG A 955 36.03 6.01 57.53
CA ARG A 955 35.37 5.86 56.24
C ARG A 955 33.91 6.32 56.31
N THR A 956 33.53 7.20 55.39
CA THR A 956 32.16 7.70 55.32
C THR A 956 31.15 6.63 54.86
N PRO A 957 29.85 6.74 55.23
CA PRO A 957 28.82 5.79 54.83
C PRO A 957 28.71 5.60 53.30
N ALA A 958 28.91 6.67 52.53
CA ALA A 958 28.90 6.63 51.07
C ALA A 958 30.06 5.80 50.51
N CYS A 959 31.28 5.99 51.02
CA CYS A 959 32.43 5.18 50.64
C CYS A 959 32.27 3.71 51.07
N ALA A 960 31.73 3.45 52.27
CA ALA A 960 31.44 2.10 52.73
C ALA A 960 30.42 1.40 51.81
N ARG A 961 29.35 2.09 51.39
CA ARG A 961 28.34 1.54 50.47
C ARG A 961 28.83 1.40 49.03
N LEU A 962 29.72 2.26 48.56
CA LEU A 962 30.33 2.11 47.22
C LEU A 962 31.27 0.90 47.13
N LEU A 963 31.97 0.59 48.23
CA LEU A 963 32.89 -0.55 48.32
C LEU A 963 32.20 -1.88 48.64
N ASP A 964 30.96 -1.84 49.11
CA ASP A 964 30.15 -3.03 49.37
C ASP A 964 29.85 -3.79 48.06
N PRO A 965 30.31 -5.05 47.91
CA PRO A 965 30.00 -5.89 46.76
C PRO A 965 28.49 -6.14 46.60
N GLY A 966 27.72 -6.06 47.69
CA GLY A 966 26.27 -6.23 47.75
C GLY A 966 25.48 -4.91 47.72
N ASN A 967 26.03 -3.86 47.10
CA ASN A 967 25.38 -2.55 47.10
C ASN A 967 24.11 -2.45 46.25
N GLY A 968 23.81 -3.47 45.42
CA GLY A 968 22.62 -3.56 44.58
C GLY A 968 22.69 -2.72 43.30
N ILE A 969 23.87 -2.20 42.93
CA ILE A 969 24.07 -1.38 41.72
C ILE A 969 25.14 -2.04 40.84
N ASP A 970 24.71 -2.91 39.93
CA ASP A 970 25.56 -3.80 39.12
C ASP A 970 26.62 -3.05 38.28
N CYS A 971 26.31 -1.83 37.83
CA CYS A 971 27.21 -1.06 36.96
C CYS A 971 28.39 -0.40 37.68
N LEU A 972 28.38 -0.38 39.03
CA LEU A 972 29.47 0.15 39.85
C LEU A 972 30.46 -0.95 40.26
N GLN A 973 30.20 -2.22 39.96
CA GLN A 973 31.05 -3.36 40.30
C GLN A 973 32.09 -3.66 39.20
N PRO A 974 33.25 -4.28 39.53
CA PRO A 974 34.27 -4.63 38.53
C PRO A 974 33.66 -5.48 37.41
N ALA A 975 33.84 -5.00 36.18
CA ALA A 975 33.09 -5.42 35.01
C ALA A 975 33.07 -6.94 34.80
N GLN A 976 31.88 -7.55 34.77
CA GLN A 976 31.67 -8.75 33.95
C GLN A 976 32.06 -8.39 32.51
N ALA A 977 32.85 -9.26 31.86
CA ALA A 977 33.25 -9.09 30.48
C ALA A 977 32.03 -8.70 29.63
N PRO A 978 32.13 -7.68 28.75
CA PRO A 978 30.98 -7.23 27.98
C PRO A 978 30.37 -8.41 27.23
N ALA A 979 29.05 -8.55 27.32
CA ALA A 979 28.33 -9.55 26.55
C ALA A 979 28.74 -9.44 25.07
N CYS A 980 29.03 -10.59 24.47
CA CYS A 980 29.29 -10.71 23.05
C CYS A 980 28.24 -9.95 22.24
N ALA A 981 28.64 -8.87 21.56
CA ALA A 981 27.75 -8.21 20.63
C ALA A 981 27.38 -9.25 19.55
N PRO A 982 26.08 -9.49 19.27
CA PRO A 982 25.65 -10.47 18.29
C PRO A 982 26.09 -10.03 16.90
N ARG A 983 27.32 -10.39 16.53
CA ARG A 983 27.99 -9.99 15.30
C ARG A 983 28.31 -11.25 14.54
N TYR A 984 27.49 -11.53 13.53
CA TYR A 984 27.89 -12.45 12.48
C TYR A 984 29.14 -11.86 11.80
N TRP A 985 30.17 -12.67 11.57
CA TRP A 985 31.62 -12.35 11.52
C TRP A 985 32.19 -11.16 10.70
N ALA A 986 31.42 -10.19 10.18
CA ALA A 986 31.93 -8.86 9.79
C ALA A 986 30.84 -7.78 9.60
N ARG A 987 29.77 -7.76 10.40
CA ARG A 987 28.78 -6.66 10.31
C ARG A 987 28.94 -5.65 11.45
N ASP A 988 29.73 -4.60 11.21
CA ASP A 988 29.70 -3.35 11.99
C ASP A 988 28.67 -2.39 11.37
N TYR A 989 27.47 -2.30 11.95
CA TYR A 989 26.43 -1.34 11.50
C TYR A 989 26.58 0.05 12.12
N SER A 990 27.51 0.23 13.07
CA SER A 990 27.79 1.53 13.70
C SER A 990 28.88 2.32 12.97
N GLY A 991 29.76 1.63 12.23
CA GLY A 991 30.95 2.21 11.61
C GLY A 991 31.97 2.74 12.62
N GLN A 992 31.84 2.39 13.91
CA GLN A 992 32.57 3.00 15.02
C GLN A 992 33.48 2.03 15.78
N THR A 993 33.54 0.73 15.44
CA THR A 993 34.31 -0.24 16.24
C THR A 993 35.11 -1.25 15.40
N GLY A 994 36.43 -1.30 15.64
CA GLY A 994 37.35 -2.19 14.93
C GLY A 994 37.21 -3.69 15.27
N SER A 995 37.59 -4.52 14.31
CA SER A 995 37.50 -6.01 14.20
C SER A 995 37.88 -6.88 15.43
N LYS A 996 38.56 -6.36 16.46
CA LYS A 996 39.10 -7.16 17.58
C LYS A 996 38.11 -7.49 18.72
N GLN A 997 36.80 -7.28 18.53
CA GLN A 997 35.75 -7.56 19.52
C GLN A 997 34.77 -8.67 19.08
N ASN A 998 35.17 -9.54 18.13
CA ASN A 998 34.36 -10.69 17.73
C ASN A 998 34.61 -11.88 18.67
N CYS A 999 33.54 -12.55 19.09
CA CYS A 999 33.60 -13.71 19.98
C CYS A 999 34.10 -14.93 19.22
N SER A 1000 35.39 -15.23 19.34
CA SER A 1000 35.94 -16.52 18.93
C SER A 1000 35.65 -17.53 20.04
N GLY A 1001 34.60 -18.32 19.86
CA GLY A 1001 34.31 -19.48 20.72
C GLY A 1001 34.94 -20.77 20.23
N THR A 1002 35.05 -21.70 21.17
CA THR A 1002 35.61 -23.04 21.05
C THR A 1002 35.03 -23.87 19.88
N LEU A 1003 35.89 -24.71 19.30
CA LEU A 1003 35.67 -25.50 18.08
C LEU A 1003 34.64 -26.63 18.30
N PRO A 1004 33.67 -26.83 17.37
CA PRO A 1004 32.90 -28.07 17.30
C PRO A 1004 33.72 -29.22 16.68
N GLU A 1005 33.36 -30.48 16.96
CA GLU A 1005 33.97 -31.63 16.28
C GLU A 1005 33.74 -31.56 14.75
N PRO A 1006 34.80 -31.68 13.93
CA PRO A 1006 34.69 -31.68 12.47
C PRO A 1006 33.92 -32.90 11.95
N TRP A 1007 33.24 -32.76 10.81
CA TRP A 1007 32.47 -33.86 10.21
C TRP A 1007 33.39 -35.05 9.85
N PRO A 1008 32.95 -36.32 10.06
CA PRO A 1008 33.76 -37.50 9.78
C PRO A 1008 34.30 -37.55 8.34
N VAL A 1009 33.52 -37.05 7.38
CA VAL A 1009 33.90 -36.97 5.96
C VAL A 1009 35.04 -35.98 5.71
N VAL A 1010 35.09 -34.86 6.45
CA VAL A 1010 36.16 -33.85 6.33
C VAL A 1010 37.44 -34.36 6.95
N VAL A 1011 37.36 -35.04 8.10
CA VAL A 1011 38.50 -35.75 8.72
C VAL A 1011 39.03 -36.84 7.79
N TRP A 1012 38.14 -37.62 7.18
CA TRP A 1012 38.49 -38.67 6.22
C TRP A 1012 39.17 -38.13 4.95
N LEU A 1013 38.70 -36.99 4.41
CA LEU A 1013 39.32 -36.31 3.26
C LEU A 1013 40.68 -35.69 3.62
N ARG A 1014 40.80 -35.06 4.79
CA ARG A 1014 42.06 -34.49 5.31
C ARG A 1014 43.12 -35.58 5.45
N ASP A 1015 42.77 -36.71 6.06
CA ASP A 1015 43.72 -37.80 6.32
C ASP A 1015 44.13 -38.53 5.02
N ARG A 1016 43.27 -38.49 3.98
CA ARG A 1016 43.59 -38.94 2.61
C ARG A 1016 44.53 -38.00 1.85
N ILE A 1017 44.50 -36.70 2.13
CA ILE A 1017 45.29 -35.68 1.44
C ILE A 1017 46.65 -35.47 2.13
N ALA A 1018 46.72 -35.59 3.45
CA ALA A 1018 47.91 -35.23 4.22
C ALA A 1018 49.03 -36.30 4.25
N GLY A 1019 48.73 -37.57 3.95
CA GLY A 1019 49.70 -38.67 4.07
C GLY A 1019 50.15 -38.93 5.54
N PRO A 1020 50.78 -40.08 5.84
CA PRO A 1020 51.16 -40.39 7.22
C PRO A 1020 52.33 -39.50 7.70
N PRO A 1021 52.36 -39.10 8.98
CA PRO A 1021 53.37 -38.18 9.49
C PRO A 1021 54.77 -38.83 9.57
N GLY A 1022 55.77 -38.11 9.05
CA GLY A 1022 57.18 -38.46 9.12
C GLY A 1022 57.76 -38.34 10.53
N VAL A 1023 58.69 -39.25 10.83
CA VAL A 1023 59.42 -39.44 12.09
C VAL A 1023 60.12 -38.16 12.58
N GLN A 1024 59.92 -37.81 13.86
CA GLN A 1024 60.67 -36.75 14.55
C GLN A 1024 62.05 -37.26 14.99
N VAL A 1025 63.10 -36.49 14.68
CA VAL A 1025 64.47 -36.67 15.18
C VAL A 1025 64.73 -35.72 16.36
N ALA A 1026 65.47 -36.23 17.33
CA ALA A 1026 65.69 -35.71 18.68
C ALA A 1026 66.42 -34.36 18.79
N ALA A 1027 66.20 -33.72 19.95
CA ALA A 1027 66.72 -32.43 20.40
C ALA A 1027 68.23 -32.39 20.70
N ALA A 1028 68.80 -31.18 20.67
CA ALA A 1028 70.11 -30.84 21.23
C ALA A 1028 70.03 -29.58 22.14
N PRO A 1029 70.94 -29.42 23.13
CA PRO A 1029 70.72 -28.65 24.37
C PRO A 1029 71.18 -27.17 24.30
N PRO A 1030 70.85 -26.33 25.31
CA PRO A 1030 71.06 -24.88 25.25
C PRO A 1030 72.39 -24.42 25.87
N PRO A 1031 72.91 -23.22 25.52
CA PRO A 1031 73.81 -22.45 26.37
C PRO A 1031 73.13 -21.14 26.84
N VAL A 1032 73.00 -20.90 28.15
CA VAL A 1032 73.93 -20.25 29.11
C VAL A 1032 73.68 -18.74 29.24
N VAL A 1033 73.47 -18.33 30.50
CA VAL A 1033 73.17 -16.99 31.03
C VAL A 1033 74.44 -16.22 31.39
N GLN A 1034 74.52 -14.93 31.04
CA GLN A 1034 75.28 -13.85 31.71
C GLN A 1034 74.54 -12.52 31.36
N GLY A 1035 74.35 -11.48 32.18
CA GLY A 1035 74.87 -11.08 33.48
C GLY A 1035 75.11 -9.55 33.48
N ALA A 1036 74.23 -8.78 34.14
CA ALA A 1036 74.40 -7.48 34.82
C ALA A 1036 75.00 -6.19 34.13
N GLN A 1037 74.12 -5.16 34.06
CA GLN A 1037 74.21 -3.75 34.54
C GLN A 1037 75.01 -2.60 33.84
N PRO A 1038 74.56 -1.31 34.02
CA PRO A 1038 74.94 -0.07 33.29
C PRO A 1038 76.09 0.71 34.02
N PRO A 1039 76.44 2.01 33.82
CA PRO A 1039 75.84 3.15 33.08
C PRO A 1039 76.84 4.03 32.26
N TYR A 1040 76.35 5.17 31.71
CA TYR A 1040 76.99 6.51 31.59
C TYR A 1040 76.69 7.25 30.25
N MET A 1041 75.96 8.36 30.35
CA MET A 1041 75.96 9.58 29.50
C MET A 1041 77.10 10.51 30.01
N PRO A 1042 77.60 11.62 29.36
CA PRO A 1042 76.80 12.68 28.70
C PRO A 1042 77.54 13.61 27.68
N ARG A 1043 76.87 14.75 27.37
CA ARG A 1043 77.31 16.08 26.86
C ARG A 1043 77.16 16.31 25.34
N SER A 1044 76.67 17.46 24.86
CA SER A 1044 76.26 18.77 25.45
C SER A 1044 75.51 19.52 24.34
N ALA A 1045 74.33 20.11 24.55
CA ALA A 1045 74.04 21.39 25.21
C ALA A 1045 74.62 22.63 24.51
N GLN A 1046 73.73 23.52 24.05
CA GLN A 1046 73.69 24.97 24.34
C GLN A 1046 72.36 25.53 23.78
N ASN A 1047 71.38 25.90 24.62
CA ASN A 1047 71.22 27.11 25.49
C ASN A 1047 70.49 28.24 24.74
N GLY A 1048 69.50 28.95 25.30
CA GLY A 1048 69.02 28.95 26.69
C GLY A 1048 67.74 29.79 26.90
N GLU A 1049 67.09 29.43 28.02
CA GLU A 1049 66.48 30.23 29.10
C GLU A 1049 65.62 31.51 28.88
N THR A 1050 64.40 31.38 29.42
CA THR A 1050 63.43 32.30 30.07
C THR A 1050 64.00 33.47 30.91
N PRO A 1051 63.25 34.59 31.18
CA PRO A 1051 62.17 34.57 32.20
C PRO A 1051 61.00 35.59 32.11
N ALA A 1052 59.91 35.21 32.81
CA ALA A 1052 58.98 36.01 33.63
C ALA A 1052 58.16 37.20 33.07
N ASN A 1053 56.88 37.17 33.46
CA ASN A 1053 55.95 38.27 33.72
C ASN A 1053 55.50 39.18 32.58
N GLY A 1054 54.19 39.26 32.41
CA GLY A 1054 53.51 40.39 31.75
C GLY A 1054 52.32 39.94 30.95
N ALA A 1055 51.12 40.16 31.47
CA ALA A 1055 49.93 40.22 30.65
C ALA A 1055 50.12 41.25 29.53
N PRO A 1056 49.77 40.96 28.27
CA PRO A 1056 49.54 41.99 27.27
C PRO A 1056 48.04 42.16 27.03
N ALA A 1057 47.63 43.42 27.09
CA ALA A 1057 46.32 43.92 26.74
C ALA A 1057 45.89 43.53 25.31
N ALA A 1058 44.56 43.51 25.11
CA ALA A 1058 43.91 43.34 23.83
C ALA A 1058 44.49 44.28 22.75
N PRO A 1059 44.77 43.80 21.52
CA PRO A 1059 45.11 44.69 20.42
C PRO A 1059 43.87 45.51 20.02
N ALA A 1060 44.04 46.83 19.97
CA ALA A 1060 43.05 47.76 19.43
C ALA A 1060 42.72 47.38 17.98
N ALA A 1061 41.42 47.33 17.67
CA ALA A 1061 40.92 47.01 16.35
C ALA A 1061 41.44 48.01 15.31
N VAL A 1062 42.23 47.52 14.35
CA VAL A 1062 42.62 48.28 13.16
C VAL A 1062 41.36 48.57 12.35
N ALA A 1063 41.08 49.86 12.08
CA ALA A 1063 39.94 50.24 11.25
C ALA A 1063 40.11 49.67 9.83
N PRO A 1064 39.10 49.00 9.25
CA PRO A 1064 39.21 48.41 7.92
C PRO A 1064 39.42 49.49 6.84
N PRO A 1065 40.23 49.22 5.79
CA PRO A 1065 40.51 50.20 4.75
C PRO A 1065 39.22 50.63 4.01
N PRO A 1066 39.10 51.92 3.62
CA PRO A 1066 37.95 52.39 2.85
C PRO A 1066 37.93 51.74 1.46
N GLY A 1067 36.75 51.29 1.00
CA GLY A 1067 36.55 50.69 -0.33
C GLY A 1067 36.73 49.16 -0.42
N VAL A 1068 36.89 48.45 0.69
CA VAL A 1068 37.04 46.97 0.74
C VAL A 1068 35.82 46.21 0.17
N CYS A 1069 34.65 46.84 0.13
CA CYS A 1069 33.39 46.26 -0.34
C CYS A 1069 32.90 46.85 -1.68
N ASN A 1070 33.79 47.45 -2.50
CA ASN A 1070 33.41 47.96 -3.81
C ASN A 1070 32.72 46.88 -4.66
N ASP A 1071 31.70 47.29 -5.42
CA ASP A 1071 30.87 46.41 -6.27
C ASP A 1071 30.11 45.28 -5.54
N THR A 1072 29.99 45.35 -4.21
CA THR A 1072 29.25 44.36 -3.42
C THR A 1072 27.88 44.89 -2.97
N VAL A 1073 26.82 44.11 -3.21
CA VAL A 1073 25.47 44.41 -2.71
C VAL A 1073 25.18 43.61 -1.44
N VAL A 1074 24.86 44.29 -0.34
CA VAL A 1074 24.60 43.66 0.96
C VAL A 1074 23.11 43.70 1.28
N TYR A 1075 22.45 42.53 1.27
CA TYR A 1075 21.05 42.38 1.62
C TYR A 1075 20.91 42.03 3.10
N ILE A 1076 20.07 42.76 3.83
CA ILE A 1076 19.83 42.53 5.26
C ILE A 1076 18.44 41.88 5.43
N GLN A 1077 18.40 40.66 5.97
CA GLN A 1077 17.17 39.93 6.25
C GLN A 1077 16.87 39.92 7.75
N THR A 1078 15.62 40.26 8.10
CA THR A 1078 15.13 40.33 9.48
C THR A 1078 13.83 39.56 9.69
N TYR A 1079 13.65 39.06 10.91
CA TYR A 1079 12.44 38.37 11.35
C TYR A 1079 11.61 39.31 12.23
N GLY A 1080 10.81 40.19 11.62
CA GLY A 1080 9.99 41.18 12.33
C GLY A 1080 10.70 42.50 12.65
N SER A 1081 10.05 43.35 13.46
CA SER A 1081 10.52 44.73 13.76
C SER A 1081 11.61 44.83 14.82
N ALA A 1082 11.81 43.80 15.65
CA ALA A 1082 12.62 43.89 16.87
C ALA A 1082 14.09 44.32 16.65
N LEU A 1083 14.71 43.89 15.54
CA LEU A 1083 16.11 44.22 15.22
C LEU A 1083 16.25 45.28 14.13
N ARG A 1084 15.13 45.91 13.73
CA ARG A 1084 15.06 46.81 12.57
C ARG A 1084 15.92 48.06 12.75
N ASP A 1085 15.85 48.68 13.92
CA ASP A 1085 16.56 49.95 14.16
C ASP A 1085 18.07 49.73 14.30
N LYS A 1086 18.49 48.63 14.96
CA LYS A 1086 19.89 48.21 15.02
C LYS A 1086 20.45 47.91 13.62
N ALA A 1087 19.68 47.20 12.80
CA ALA A 1087 20.07 46.88 11.42
C ALA A 1087 20.17 48.12 10.52
N ARG A 1088 19.28 49.10 10.73
CA ARG A 1088 19.28 50.37 9.98
C ARG A 1088 20.55 51.19 10.25
N ALA A 1089 21.06 51.16 11.48
CA ALA A 1089 22.26 51.90 11.88
C ALA A 1089 23.53 51.45 11.14
N TRP A 1090 23.62 50.18 10.70
CA TRP A 1090 24.80 49.66 9.99
C TRP A 1090 24.91 50.11 8.54
N ARG A 1091 23.82 50.61 7.94
CA ARG A 1091 23.81 51.00 6.52
C ARG A 1091 24.77 52.16 6.21
N GLY A 1092 24.96 53.08 7.15
CA GLY A 1092 25.91 54.18 7.01
C GLY A 1092 27.37 53.69 6.97
N PRO A 1093 27.85 53.03 8.04
CA PRO A 1093 29.19 52.44 8.10
C PRO A 1093 29.49 51.49 6.93
N TRP A 1094 28.54 50.66 6.52
CA TRP A 1094 28.76 49.70 5.43
C TRP A 1094 28.83 50.36 4.03
N ARG A 1095 28.14 51.49 3.83
CA ARG A 1095 28.33 52.30 2.61
C ARG A 1095 29.70 52.97 2.58
N ALA A 1096 30.24 53.39 3.73
CA ALA A 1096 31.58 53.95 3.83
C ALA A 1096 32.68 52.92 3.48
N LEU A 1097 32.38 51.61 3.59
CA LEU A 1097 33.25 50.52 3.11
C LEU A 1097 33.17 50.28 1.60
N GLY A 1098 32.29 50.98 0.86
CA GLY A 1098 32.08 50.81 -0.58
C GLY A 1098 30.90 49.91 -0.97
N ALA A 1099 30.16 49.36 -0.01
CA ALA A 1099 29.04 48.46 -0.29
C ALA A 1099 27.74 49.21 -0.68
N SER A 1100 26.99 48.65 -1.62
CA SER A 1100 25.59 49.06 -1.86
C SER A 1100 24.67 48.30 -0.91
N VAL A 1101 23.93 49.02 -0.06
CA VAL A 1101 23.03 48.40 0.95
C VAL A 1101 21.58 48.81 0.66
N PRO A 1102 20.77 47.95 0.02
CA PRO A 1102 19.34 48.18 -0.25
C PRO A 1102 18.49 48.24 1.02
N PRO A 1103 17.19 48.61 0.93
CA PRO A 1103 16.26 48.47 2.05
C PRO A 1103 16.23 47.04 2.59
N MET A 1104 16.25 46.90 3.91
CA MET A 1104 16.19 45.61 4.59
C MET A 1104 14.85 44.91 4.38
N GLU A 1105 14.86 43.58 4.32
CA GLU A 1105 13.69 42.75 4.11
C GLU A 1105 13.20 42.15 5.44
N ASP A 1106 11.88 42.23 5.68
CA ASP A 1106 11.21 41.46 6.72
C ASP A 1106 10.67 40.17 6.11
N VAL A 1107 11.42 39.08 6.26
CA VAL A 1107 11.16 37.81 5.57
C VAL A 1107 9.89 37.13 6.06
N LEU A 1108 9.42 37.43 7.27
CA LEU A 1108 8.13 36.95 7.77
C LEU A 1108 6.98 37.67 7.06
N SER A 1109 7.10 38.98 6.87
CA SER A 1109 6.11 39.78 6.15
C SER A 1109 6.04 39.39 4.66
N THR A 1110 7.19 39.13 4.03
CA THR A 1110 7.27 38.69 2.63
C THR A 1110 6.67 37.30 2.47
N SER A 1111 7.00 36.37 3.37
CA SER A 1111 6.47 34.99 3.33
C SER A 1111 4.95 34.94 3.53
N ARG A 1112 4.40 35.74 4.46
CA ARG A 1112 2.95 35.85 4.67
C ARG A 1112 2.23 36.40 3.44
N ARG A 1113 2.74 37.47 2.84
CA ARG A 1113 2.17 38.04 1.59
C ARG A 1113 2.23 37.05 0.43
N ALA A 1114 3.24 36.18 0.40
CA ALA A 1114 3.39 35.16 -0.62
C ALA A 1114 2.66 33.83 -0.31
N GLY A 1115 1.94 33.72 0.81
CA GLY A 1115 1.25 32.49 1.22
C GLY A 1115 2.17 31.29 1.50
N ARG A 1116 3.44 31.54 1.85
CA ARG A 1116 4.46 30.50 2.12
C ARG A 1116 4.63 30.27 3.62
N SER A 1117 5.08 29.07 3.99
CA SER A 1117 5.46 28.77 5.38
C SER A 1117 6.62 29.67 5.82
N PRO A 1118 6.61 30.19 7.07
CA PRO A 1118 7.65 31.10 7.55
C PRO A 1118 9.01 30.40 7.56
N PRO A 1119 10.08 31.02 7.04
CA PRO A 1119 11.41 30.42 7.02
C PRO A 1119 11.93 30.14 8.43
N THR A 1120 12.64 29.01 8.58
CA THR A 1120 13.35 28.65 9.81
C THR A 1120 14.47 29.67 10.05
N GLY A 1121 14.38 30.41 11.15
CA GLY A 1121 15.34 31.46 11.48
C GLY A 1121 16.75 30.94 11.74
N HIS A 1122 17.76 31.76 11.45
CA HIS A 1122 19.12 31.47 11.87
C HIS A 1122 19.24 31.68 13.39
N PRO A 1123 19.91 30.77 14.13
CA PRO A 1123 20.04 30.89 15.58
C PRO A 1123 20.98 32.01 16.02
N GLU A 1124 21.89 32.44 15.13
CA GLU A 1124 22.97 33.41 15.36
C GLU A 1124 23.05 34.39 14.17
N PRO A 1125 23.50 35.63 14.38
CA PRO A 1125 23.68 36.60 13.29
C PRO A 1125 24.69 36.09 12.27
N SER A 1126 24.21 35.80 11.05
CA SER A 1126 24.96 35.08 10.03
C SER A 1126 25.19 35.94 8.78
N VAL A 1127 26.42 36.03 8.30
CA VAL A 1127 26.78 36.63 7.01
C VAL A 1127 27.07 35.51 6.01
N ILE A 1128 26.26 35.40 4.97
CA ILE A 1128 26.37 34.36 3.97
C ILE A 1128 27.10 34.96 2.76
N ILE A 1129 28.28 34.41 2.47
CA ILE A 1129 29.09 34.71 1.31
C ILE A 1129 28.99 33.57 0.30
N ARG A 1130 29.11 33.90 -0.99
CA ARG A 1130 29.05 32.91 -2.07
C ARG A 1130 30.42 32.44 -2.54
N ASP A 1131 31.37 33.35 -2.55
CA ASP A 1131 32.74 33.11 -2.98
C ASP A 1131 33.69 33.62 -1.91
N GLU A 1132 34.84 32.97 -1.81
CA GLU A 1132 35.89 33.29 -0.86
C GLU A 1132 36.48 34.69 -1.10
N THR A 1133 36.38 35.19 -2.32
CA THR A 1133 36.73 36.57 -2.70
C THR A 1133 35.94 37.62 -1.91
N ALA A 1134 34.71 37.33 -1.49
CA ALA A 1134 33.87 38.22 -0.69
C ALA A 1134 34.18 38.17 0.83
N ARG A 1135 35.08 37.29 1.27
CA ARG A 1135 35.39 37.09 2.70
C ARG A 1135 36.00 38.33 3.36
N ALA A 1136 36.85 39.07 2.65
CA ALA A 1136 37.45 40.29 3.16
C ALA A 1136 36.40 41.38 3.44
N CYS A 1137 35.44 41.57 2.52
CA CYS A 1137 34.30 42.46 2.73
C CYS A 1137 33.41 41.98 3.90
N ALA A 1138 33.08 40.68 3.96
CA ALA A 1138 32.27 40.14 5.06
C ALA A 1138 32.93 40.34 6.45
N GLN A 1139 34.25 40.21 6.54
CA GLN A 1139 35.00 40.48 7.77
C GLN A 1139 34.94 41.97 8.15
N ALA A 1140 35.06 42.88 7.18
CA ALA A 1140 34.92 44.32 7.42
C ALA A 1140 33.51 44.73 7.86
N LEU A 1141 32.46 44.09 7.30
CA LEU A 1141 31.06 44.31 7.72
C LEU A 1141 30.84 43.91 9.19
N VAL A 1142 31.39 42.76 9.60
CA VAL A 1142 31.30 42.25 10.98
C VAL A 1142 32.07 43.13 11.96
N GLN A 1143 33.25 43.63 11.58
CA GLN A 1143 34.06 44.52 12.42
C GLN A 1143 33.39 45.88 12.66
N THR A 1144 32.57 46.36 11.72
CA THR A 1144 31.87 47.65 11.80
C THR A 1144 30.44 47.56 12.35
N ALA A 1145 29.95 46.34 12.60
CA ALA A 1145 28.61 46.10 13.16
C ALA A 1145 28.68 45.29 14.46
N ALA A 1146 28.46 45.97 15.59
CA ALA A 1146 28.33 45.29 16.88
C ALA A 1146 27.19 44.25 16.84
N SER A 1147 27.44 43.07 17.43
CA SER A 1147 26.44 42.00 17.45
C SER A 1147 25.14 42.49 18.10
N PRO A 1148 23.98 42.37 17.43
CA PRO A 1148 22.71 42.88 17.95
C PRO A 1148 22.20 42.09 19.16
N THR A 1149 22.67 40.86 19.36
CA THR A 1149 22.21 39.90 20.37
C THR A 1149 23.31 39.42 21.33
N GLY A 1150 24.52 39.98 21.25
CA GLY A 1150 25.68 39.60 22.08
C GLY A 1150 26.38 38.30 21.66
N GLN A 1151 25.84 37.56 20.69
CA GLN A 1151 26.49 36.37 20.12
C GLN A 1151 27.49 36.75 19.01
N PRO A 1152 28.59 36.01 18.82
CA PRO A 1152 29.54 36.30 17.74
C PRO A 1152 28.86 36.15 16.36
N TRP A 1153 29.29 36.98 15.39
CA TRP A 1153 28.87 36.84 14.00
C TRP A 1153 29.47 35.59 13.37
N VAL A 1154 28.70 34.90 12.53
CA VAL A 1154 29.17 33.72 11.79
C VAL A 1154 29.18 33.99 10.30
N ILE A 1155 30.33 33.82 9.65
CA ILE A 1155 30.45 33.92 8.19
C ILE A 1155 30.33 32.51 7.58
N LYS A 1156 29.39 32.31 6.65
CA LYS A 1156 29.11 31.00 6.02
C LYS A 1156 29.29 31.08 4.51
N LEU A 1157 29.99 30.11 3.92
CA LEU A 1157 30.13 29.98 2.47
C LEU A 1157 29.00 29.10 1.91
N LEU A 1158 28.28 29.60 0.90
CA LEU A 1158 27.16 28.88 0.28
C LEU A 1158 27.66 27.66 -0.53
N PRO A 1159 27.03 26.47 -0.43
CA PRO A 1159 27.41 25.32 -1.25
C PRO A 1159 27.26 25.61 -2.75
N ARG A 1160 28.24 25.14 -3.57
CA ARG A 1160 28.29 25.38 -5.03
C ARG A 1160 27.05 24.91 -5.82
N SER A 1161 26.16 24.12 -5.21
CA SER A 1161 24.93 23.60 -5.82
C SER A 1161 23.76 24.59 -5.90
N ILE A 1162 23.86 25.77 -5.27
CA ILE A 1162 22.76 26.77 -5.22
C ILE A 1162 23.06 27.96 -6.14
N ARG A 1163 22.18 28.26 -7.10
CA ARG A 1163 22.32 29.40 -8.02
C ARG A 1163 21.86 30.71 -7.35
N ALA A 1164 22.73 31.70 -7.27
CA ALA A 1164 22.44 33.07 -6.81
C ALA A 1164 23.07 34.12 -7.75
N ALA A 1165 22.80 35.42 -7.53
CA ALA A 1165 23.44 36.50 -8.30
C ALA A 1165 24.93 36.69 -7.89
N PRO A 1166 25.85 36.98 -8.82
CA PRO A 1166 27.25 37.28 -8.48
C PRO A 1166 27.37 38.66 -7.80
N GLY A 1167 28.25 38.79 -6.80
CA GLY A 1167 28.50 40.06 -6.09
C GLY A 1167 27.56 40.42 -4.93
N ALA A 1168 26.75 39.46 -4.43
CA ALA A 1168 25.82 39.69 -3.33
C ALA A 1168 26.26 38.99 -2.01
N ILE A 1169 26.12 39.69 -0.89
CA ILE A 1169 26.26 39.16 0.47
C ILE A 1169 24.90 39.24 1.17
N GLU A 1170 24.50 38.16 1.83
CA GLU A 1170 23.25 38.13 2.61
C GLU A 1170 23.54 38.14 4.10
N VAL A 1171 22.89 39.03 4.84
CA VAL A 1171 23.05 39.21 6.28
C VAL A 1171 21.76 38.85 6.99
N TRP A 1172 21.75 37.68 7.61
CA TRP A 1172 20.60 37.11 8.29
C TRP A 1172 20.68 37.35 9.79
N LEU A 1173 19.74 38.13 10.33
CA LEU A 1173 19.63 38.36 11.76
C LEU A 1173 18.83 37.25 12.45
N PRO A 1174 19.16 36.92 13.70
CA PRO A 1174 18.45 35.87 14.42
C PRO A 1174 17.01 36.30 14.73
N ARG A 1175 16.13 35.31 14.80
CA ARG A 1175 14.74 35.55 15.23
C ARG A 1175 14.73 35.85 16.73
N SER A 1176 14.18 36.99 17.12
CA SER A 1176 14.03 37.35 18.55
C SER A 1176 13.22 36.28 19.27
N LYS A 1177 13.72 35.79 20.42
CA LYS A 1177 13.03 34.79 21.27
C LYS A 1177 11.78 35.38 21.94
N ASP A 1178 11.67 36.71 22.01
CA ASP A 1178 10.60 37.40 22.77
C ASP A 1178 9.33 37.70 21.94
N ALA A 1179 9.22 37.18 20.72
CA ALA A 1179 8.02 37.30 19.89
C ALA A 1179 7.14 36.04 19.92
N SER A 1180 6.96 35.46 21.11
CA SER A 1180 5.97 34.39 21.39
C SER A 1180 4.79 34.90 22.22
N ALA A 1181 4.60 36.22 22.31
CA ALA A 1181 3.35 36.85 22.74
C ALA A 1181 2.86 37.76 21.59
N GLY A 1182 1.82 37.30 20.89
CA GLY A 1182 1.22 37.96 19.74
C GLY A 1182 0.38 36.99 18.92
#